data_AF-A0A7M3XL38-F1
#
_entry.id   AF-A0A7M3XL38-F1
#
_cell.length_a   1.000
_cell.length_b   1.000
_cell.length_c   1.000
_cell.angle_alpha   90.00
_cell.angle_beta   90.00
_cell.angle_gamma   90.00
#
_symmetry.space_group_name_H-M   'P 1'
#
loop_
_entity.id
_entity.type
_entity.pdbx_description
1 polymer ?
#
loop_
_entity_poly.entity_id
_entity_poly.type
_entity_poly.pdbx_seq_one_letter_code
_entity_poly.pdbx_strand_id
1 'polypeptide(L)'
;ISGVEIQPLTPSFNGDGPQNWLVTPSLPDGLSLNRQTGVISGTPKLQTITAEYTIIASNAAGHSTSIIEIGVVAPGPYSVQYQAEVLSCEIGEYCELHPPLVLGGDAESWVVEPPLPDGFLILEDGSIEGTPFSLGDSNHTVTALNIGGEASTDVRVITLHQTPSSLYYPDHPFFLWVGEEIASKPNLGGGENLTWTVSPSLPDGMHIDQSDGSLTGTPLHPQQVLQYTVTAYNTGGSSSVNILIQISEKSPVGLIYEPSEFDLRIGEGTGMVLPSIEGGTPSTWEISPSLPEGFSFDSKTGSITGNSTFLQTWTKHSIWANNSGGSATTEVRFRITSMPPDAIHWPDSEFALKSNETINILVDNKGPYIDSWEVSPSLPEGITILNNGTISGTPTERSDWQQYTIWANNTGGSVGLQIWIAVHDLRADQNELLNGLEDADWGGWSSLILPIGKWSFPLGRDSTDSTVVSASHVGRGKMIGLGHESWVTQNHEFNFRAVEWVCGEDANVGLAYGAGFDHWEDELRAEGHSVYLSVTPDDLSQVDCLIDEFWNGHDDDDNLALEQFLLEGGGLIMGGHAWYWSYSNSDVPHNYPGNKISQTTGLMVSSYWGYNDIDFDIPDRYHTPHNAIQGIYSDRVERIELSAEEAAIAYSAISDCTVMV
;
A
#
# COMPACT_ATOMS: atom_id res chain seq x y z
N ILE A 1 -91.47 25.69 -64.22
CA ILE A 1 -89.99 25.75 -64.32
C ILE A 1 -89.64 25.65 -65.80
N SER A 2 -88.75 26.50 -66.31
CA SER A 2 -88.30 26.45 -67.71
C SER A 2 -87.69 25.08 -68.02
N GLY A 3 -88.00 24.50 -69.17
CA GLY A 3 -87.51 23.18 -69.59
C GLY A 3 -88.22 21.97 -68.96
N VAL A 4 -89.12 22.17 -67.99
CA VAL A 4 -89.90 21.10 -67.35
C VAL A 4 -91.35 21.13 -67.84
N GLU A 5 -91.85 20.01 -68.36
CA GLU A 5 -93.23 19.90 -68.83
C GLU A 5 -94.23 20.15 -67.69
N ILE A 6 -95.23 21.00 -67.92
CA ILE A 6 -96.25 21.27 -66.91
C ILE A 6 -97.23 20.10 -66.83
N GLN A 7 -97.78 19.88 -65.63
CA GLN A 7 -99.00 19.10 -65.51
C GLN A 7 -100.12 19.80 -66.32
N PRO A 8 -100.78 19.12 -67.27
CA PRO A 8 -101.78 19.75 -68.12
C PRO A 8 -102.91 20.38 -67.31
N LEU A 9 -103.14 21.68 -67.48
CA LEU A 9 -104.23 22.39 -66.82
C LEU A 9 -105.51 22.16 -67.63
N THR A 10 -106.42 21.37 -67.09
CA THR A 10 -107.70 21.05 -67.74
C THR A 10 -108.81 21.95 -67.20
N PRO A 11 -109.54 22.69 -68.06
CA PRO A 11 -110.61 23.55 -67.59
C PRO A 11 -111.86 22.76 -67.23
N SER A 12 -112.65 23.29 -66.30
CA SER A 12 -113.99 22.78 -65.97
C SER A 12 -115.05 23.87 -66.23
N PHE A 13 -116.26 23.46 -66.62
CA PHE A 13 -117.37 24.36 -66.92
C PHE A 13 -118.71 23.70 -66.59
N ASN A 14 -119.74 24.51 -66.35
CA ASN A 14 -121.11 24.07 -66.08
C ASN A 14 -122.05 24.48 -67.24
N GLY A 15 -122.88 23.56 -67.72
CA GLY A 15 -123.81 23.78 -68.85
C GLY A 15 -123.32 23.19 -70.18
N ASP A 16 -123.94 23.62 -71.29
CA ASP A 16 -123.53 23.19 -72.63
C ASP A 16 -122.09 23.62 -72.93
N GLY A 17 -121.24 22.65 -73.28
CA GLY A 17 -119.79 22.86 -73.29
C GLY A 17 -119.29 23.90 -74.31
N PRO A 18 -118.17 24.58 -74.01
CA PRO A 18 -117.52 25.46 -74.97
C PRO A 18 -117.05 24.70 -76.21
N GLN A 19 -117.22 25.30 -77.39
CA GLN A 19 -116.75 24.76 -78.67
C GLN A 19 -115.44 25.41 -79.12
N ASN A 20 -115.08 26.57 -78.56
CA ASN A 20 -113.86 27.29 -78.93
C ASN A 20 -113.22 27.96 -77.72
N TRP A 21 -111.91 27.76 -77.59
CA TRP A 21 -111.07 28.29 -76.51
C TRP A 21 -109.98 29.20 -77.04
N LEU A 22 -109.80 30.36 -76.39
CA LEU A 22 -108.77 31.34 -76.69
C LEU A 22 -108.07 31.79 -75.40
N VAL A 23 -106.86 32.32 -75.54
CA VAL A 23 -106.08 32.89 -74.44
C VAL A 23 -105.49 34.23 -74.87
N THR A 24 -105.55 35.24 -74.00
CA THR A 24 -104.95 36.55 -74.23
C THR A 24 -104.34 37.11 -72.93
N PRO A 25 -103.08 37.61 -72.95
CA PRO A 25 -102.10 37.57 -74.05
C PRO A 25 -101.65 36.13 -74.39
N SER A 26 -100.77 35.94 -75.37
CA SER A 26 -100.25 34.61 -75.74
C SER A 26 -99.49 33.98 -74.57
N LEU A 27 -99.75 32.70 -74.29
CA LEU A 27 -99.05 31.93 -73.25
C LEU A 27 -97.53 31.96 -73.45
N PRO A 28 -96.73 31.79 -72.37
CA PRO A 28 -95.28 31.71 -72.47
C PRO A 28 -94.84 30.68 -73.51
N ASP A 29 -93.76 30.99 -74.23
CA ASP A 29 -93.25 30.13 -75.30
C ASP A 29 -93.04 28.69 -74.81
N GLY A 30 -93.65 27.74 -75.52
CA GLY A 30 -93.63 26.32 -75.19
C GLY A 30 -94.85 25.81 -74.41
N LEU A 31 -95.68 26.72 -73.87
CA LEU A 31 -97.03 26.41 -73.43
C LEU A 31 -98.04 26.69 -74.55
N SER A 32 -99.05 25.83 -74.67
CA SER A 32 -100.10 25.98 -75.66
C SER A 32 -101.45 25.66 -75.07
N LEU A 33 -102.48 26.39 -75.51
CA LEU A 33 -103.87 26.11 -75.21
C LEU A 33 -104.49 25.37 -76.39
N ASN A 34 -104.99 24.16 -76.13
CA ASN A 34 -105.76 23.41 -77.13
C ASN A 34 -107.11 24.11 -77.38
N ARG A 35 -107.32 24.60 -78.60
CA ARG A 35 -108.52 25.40 -78.94
C ARG A 35 -109.84 24.63 -78.88
N GLN A 36 -109.81 23.30 -78.87
CA GLN A 36 -111.00 22.45 -78.81
C GLN A 36 -111.33 22.02 -77.38
N THR A 37 -110.32 21.70 -76.57
CA THR A 37 -110.52 21.16 -75.22
C THR A 37 -110.27 22.18 -74.10
N GLY A 38 -109.58 23.28 -74.42
CA GLY A 38 -109.17 24.31 -73.46
C GLY A 38 -108.01 23.90 -72.55
N VAL A 39 -107.45 22.70 -72.73
CA VAL A 39 -106.30 22.21 -71.95
C VAL A 39 -105.06 23.03 -72.27
N ILE A 40 -104.37 23.51 -71.23
CA ILE A 40 -103.06 24.15 -71.35
C ILE A 40 -101.99 23.11 -71.01
N SER A 41 -101.10 22.85 -71.96
CA SER A 41 -99.99 21.90 -71.79
C SER A 41 -98.75 22.34 -72.56
N GLY A 42 -97.62 21.69 -72.26
CA GLY A 42 -96.35 21.90 -72.92
C GLY A 42 -95.22 22.16 -71.94
N THR A 43 -94.06 22.50 -72.49
CA THR A 43 -92.83 22.76 -71.74
C THR A 43 -92.42 24.21 -71.97
N PRO A 44 -92.57 25.09 -70.97
CA PRO A 44 -92.16 26.49 -71.12
C PRO A 44 -90.66 26.55 -71.36
N LYS A 45 -90.22 27.37 -72.33
CA LYS A 45 -88.82 27.42 -72.79
C LYS A 45 -87.99 28.54 -72.19
N LEU A 46 -88.64 29.64 -71.79
CA LEU A 46 -87.98 30.83 -71.30
C LEU A 46 -88.60 31.31 -69.99
N GLN A 47 -87.77 31.90 -69.15
CA GLN A 47 -88.20 32.53 -67.91
C GLN A 47 -89.12 33.70 -68.22
N THR A 48 -90.21 33.80 -67.48
CA THR A 48 -91.16 34.91 -67.58
C THR A 48 -91.63 35.27 -66.18
N ILE A 49 -91.73 36.57 -65.90
CA ILE A 49 -92.38 37.05 -64.69
C ILE A 49 -93.83 36.58 -64.67
N THR A 50 -94.38 36.33 -63.47
CA THR A 50 -95.78 35.94 -63.33
C THR A 50 -96.69 36.98 -63.96
N ALA A 51 -97.50 36.55 -64.92
CA ALA A 51 -98.45 37.39 -65.63
C ALA A 51 -99.85 36.74 -65.65
N GLU A 52 -100.88 37.58 -65.73
CA GLU A 52 -102.27 37.16 -65.86
C GLU A 52 -102.61 36.85 -67.33
N TYR A 53 -103.24 35.69 -67.55
CA TYR A 53 -103.72 35.23 -68.85
C TYR A 53 -105.22 35.01 -68.78
N THR A 54 -105.96 35.71 -69.63
CA THR A 54 -107.41 35.56 -69.74
C THR A 54 -107.75 34.43 -70.69
N ILE A 55 -108.34 33.37 -70.17
CA ILE A 55 -108.89 32.23 -70.92
C ILE A 55 -110.34 32.53 -71.27
N ILE A 56 -110.66 32.48 -72.56
CA ILE A 56 -112.00 32.75 -73.10
C ILE A 56 -112.56 31.45 -73.64
N ALA A 57 -113.72 31.05 -73.13
CA ALA A 57 -114.46 29.86 -73.54
C ALA A 57 -115.77 30.27 -74.20
N SER A 58 -116.07 29.79 -75.41
CA SER A 58 -117.25 30.23 -76.17
C SER A 58 -117.99 29.09 -76.86
N ASN A 59 -119.31 29.24 -76.99
CA ASN A 59 -120.20 28.38 -77.79
C ASN A 59 -121.26 29.25 -78.52
N ALA A 60 -122.23 28.63 -79.18
CA ALA A 60 -123.28 29.35 -79.91
C ALA A 60 -124.18 30.25 -79.04
N ALA A 61 -124.23 30.03 -77.72
CA ALA A 61 -125.05 30.80 -76.79
C ALA A 61 -124.31 32.03 -76.21
N GLY A 62 -122.97 32.04 -76.22
CA GLY A 62 -122.19 33.15 -75.68
C GLY A 62 -120.73 32.78 -75.36
N HIS A 63 -120.09 33.62 -74.56
CA HIS A 63 -118.72 33.40 -74.06
C HIS A 63 -118.62 33.65 -72.55
N SER A 64 -117.67 32.99 -71.90
CA SER A 64 -117.27 33.19 -70.51
C SER A 64 -115.75 33.32 -70.43
N THR A 65 -115.23 33.99 -69.41
CA THR A 65 -113.80 34.24 -69.24
C THR A 65 -113.31 33.89 -67.84
N SER A 66 -112.10 33.35 -67.72
CA SER A 66 -111.40 33.14 -66.44
C SER A 66 -109.96 33.61 -66.57
N ILE A 67 -109.39 34.15 -65.50
CA ILE A 67 -107.98 34.56 -65.45
C ILE A 67 -107.18 33.46 -64.74
N ILE A 68 -105.99 33.15 -65.28
CA ILE A 68 -104.98 32.34 -64.62
C ILE A 68 -103.67 33.12 -64.57
N GLU A 69 -102.87 32.90 -63.53
CA GLU A 69 -101.53 33.46 -63.44
C GLU A 69 -100.50 32.39 -63.80
N ILE A 70 -99.59 32.71 -64.71
CA ILE A 70 -98.47 31.83 -65.07
C ILE A 70 -97.17 32.62 -64.97
N GLY A 71 -96.25 32.14 -64.13
CA GLY A 71 -94.85 32.54 -64.10
C GLY A 71 -93.96 31.34 -64.41
N VAL A 72 -92.90 31.56 -65.18
CA VAL A 72 -91.91 30.52 -65.49
C VAL A 72 -90.61 30.90 -64.80
N VAL A 73 -90.22 30.15 -63.76
CA VAL A 73 -88.94 30.29 -63.05
C VAL A 73 -87.83 29.47 -63.71
N ALA A 74 -86.57 29.85 -63.48
CA ALA A 74 -85.39 29.08 -63.88
C ALA A 74 -85.36 27.69 -63.19
N PRO A 75 -84.70 26.67 -63.77
CA PRO A 75 -84.45 25.42 -63.07
C PRO A 75 -83.57 25.65 -61.83
N GLY A 76 -83.82 24.92 -60.75
CA GLY A 76 -82.93 24.89 -59.59
C GLY A 76 -81.60 24.20 -59.90
N PRO A 77 -80.54 24.49 -59.15
CA PRO A 77 -79.38 23.61 -59.10
C PRO A 77 -79.84 22.23 -58.60
N TYR A 78 -79.33 21.15 -59.18
CA TYR A 78 -79.61 19.78 -58.71
C TYR A 78 -78.35 19.04 -58.25
N SER A 79 -77.17 19.58 -58.53
CA SER A 79 -75.90 19.04 -58.06
C SER A 79 -74.88 20.17 -57.88
N VAL A 80 -74.15 20.10 -56.77
CA VAL A 80 -73.00 20.95 -56.44
C VAL A 80 -71.86 20.02 -56.06
N GLN A 81 -70.68 20.24 -56.61
CA GLN A 81 -69.51 19.42 -56.30
C GLN A 81 -68.21 20.23 -56.36
N TYR A 82 -67.47 20.27 -55.27
CA TYR A 82 -66.10 20.80 -55.26
C TYR A 82 -65.12 19.82 -55.89
N GLN A 83 -63.99 20.33 -56.39
CA GLN A 83 -62.90 19.47 -56.87
C GLN A 83 -62.19 18.72 -55.73
N ALA A 84 -62.25 19.26 -54.51
CA ALA A 84 -61.75 18.61 -53.30
C ALA A 84 -62.83 18.68 -52.20
N GLU A 85 -63.05 17.55 -51.53
CA GLU A 85 -64.02 17.43 -50.44
C GLU A 85 -63.42 17.84 -49.08
N VAL A 86 -62.11 18.08 -49.04
CA VAL A 86 -61.37 18.47 -47.84
C VAL A 86 -60.54 19.73 -48.12
N LEU A 87 -60.75 20.77 -47.33
CA LEU A 87 -59.91 21.96 -47.27
C LEU A 87 -58.98 21.84 -46.05
N SER A 88 -57.72 21.49 -46.28
CA SER A 88 -56.70 21.36 -45.23
C SER A 88 -55.78 22.58 -45.24
N CYS A 89 -55.71 23.28 -44.12
CA CYS A 89 -55.00 24.55 -43.97
C CYS A 89 -54.05 24.55 -42.78
N GLU A 90 -53.00 25.38 -42.88
CA GLU A 90 -52.13 25.69 -41.75
C GLU A 90 -52.66 26.92 -41.02
N ILE A 91 -52.63 26.89 -39.69
CA ILE A 91 -53.03 28.03 -38.87
C ILE A 91 -52.22 29.29 -39.23
N GLY A 92 -52.89 30.41 -39.48
CA GLY A 92 -52.24 31.67 -39.86
C GLY A 92 -51.82 31.79 -41.33
N GLU A 93 -51.96 30.74 -42.15
CA GLU A 93 -51.68 30.78 -43.59
C GLU A 93 -52.96 30.89 -44.42
N TYR A 94 -52.86 31.53 -45.59
CA TYR A 94 -53.97 31.63 -46.53
C TYR A 94 -54.20 30.31 -47.25
N CYS A 95 -55.46 29.89 -47.34
CA CYS A 95 -55.85 28.73 -48.12
C CYS A 95 -57.24 28.94 -48.75
N GLU A 96 -57.49 28.23 -49.84
CA GLU A 96 -58.73 28.36 -50.60
C GLU A 96 -59.20 27.03 -51.19
N LEU A 97 -60.51 26.92 -51.35
CA LEU A 97 -61.20 25.92 -52.12
C LEU A 97 -61.87 26.63 -53.31
N HIS A 98 -61.42 26.27 -54.50
CA HIS A 98 -61.88 26.87 -55.75
C HIS A 98 -63.39 26.66 -55.96
N PRO A 99 -64.04 27.49 -56.81
CA PRO A 99 -65.49 27.41 -57.02
C PRO A 99 -65.97 26.00 -57.41
N PRO A 100 -67.12 25.53 -56.87
CA PRO A 100 -67.65 24.22 -57.16
C PRO A 100 -68.27 24.15 -58.56
N LEU A 101 -68.34 22.95 -59.12
CA LEU A 101 -69.14 22.68 -60.31
C LEU A 101 -70.62 22.59 -59.92
N VAL A 102 -71.46 23.45 -60.51
CA VAL A 102 -72.92 23.45 -60.34
C VAL A 102 -73.60 22.93 -61.61
N LEU A 103 -74.49 21.94 -61.49
CA LEU A 103 -75.29 21.41 -62.59
C LEU A 103 -76.79 21.67 -62.34
N GLY A 104 -77.51 22.05 -63.41
CA GLY A 104 -78.92 22.46 -63.35
C GLY A 104 -79.09 23.90 -63.78
N GLY A 105 -79.74 24.71 -62.95
CA GLY A 105 -79.67 26.17 -63.09
C GLY A 105 -78.56 26.80 -62.25
N ASP A 106 -78.19 28.02 -62.62
CA ASP A 106 -77.14 28.80 -61.94
C ASP A 106 -77.55 29.14 -60.51
N ALA A 107 -76.58 29.10 -59.59
CA ALA A 107 -76.78 29.52 -58.19
C ALA A 107 -76.79 31.05 -58.10
N GLU A 108 -77.72 31.60 -57.31
CA GLU A 108 -77.81 33.04 -57.03
C GLU A 108 -77.29 33.39 -55.63
N SER A 109 -77.24 32.42 -54.71
CA SER A 109 -76.70 32.61 -53.35
C SER A 109 -76.18 31.29 -52.76
N TRP A 110 -75.32 31.41 -51.75
CA TRP A 110 -74.67 30.30 -51.07
C TRP A 110 -74.90 30.37 -49.55
N VAL A 111 -75.16 29.22 -48.94
CA VAL A 111 -75.33 29.08 -47.48
C VAL A 111 -74.46 27.93 -47.00
N VAL A 112 -73.85 28.06 -45.82
CA VAL A 112 -73.02 27.02 -45.21
C VAL A 112 -73.49 26.73 -43.80
N GLU A 113 -73.77 25.46 -43.49
CA GLU A 113 -74.22 25.02 -42.15
C GLU A 113 -73.44 23.77 -41.68
N PRO A 114 -72.93 23.75 -40.42
CA PRO A 114 -72.77 24.89 -39.52
C PRO A 114 -71.83 25.96 -40.11
N PRO A 115 -71.79 27.20 -39.56
CA PRO A 115 -70.90 28.25 -40.04
C PRO A 115 -69.45 27.78 -40.16
N LEU A 116 -68.73 28.26 -41.18
CA LEU A 116 -67.31 27.99 -41.36
C LEU A 116 -66.50 28.45 -40.13
N PRO A 117 -65.35 27.83 -39.82
CA PRO A 117 -64.51 28.25 -38.71
C PRO A 117 -64.04 29.70 -38.87
N ASP A 118 -63.78 30.37 -37.74
CA ASP A 118 -63.31 31.76 -37.75
C ASP A 118 -62.07 31.94 -38.63
N GLY A 119 -62.16 32.90 -39.56
CA GLY A 119 -61.11 33.18 -40.56
C GLY A 119 -61.44 32.69 -41.97
N PHE A 120 -62.48 31.88 -42.14
CA PHE A 120 -63.00 31.46 -43.45
C PHE A 120 -64.28 32.20 -43.86
N LEU A 121 -64.44 32.39 -45.17
CA LEU A 121 -65.62 32.98 -45.79
C LEU A 121 -65.95 32.28 -47.10
N ILE A 122 -67.24 32.29 -47.47
CA ILE A 122 -67.72 31.82 -48.77
C ILE A 122 -67.99 33.03 -49.68
N LEU A 123 -67.45 33.00 -50.90
CA LEU A 123 -67.61 34.05 -51.90
C LEU A 123 -68.89 33.88 -52.74
N GLU A 124 -69.23 34.89 -53.53
CA GLU A 124 -70.44 34.91 -54.38
C GLU A 124 -70.44 33.79 -55.44
N ASP A 125 -69.27 33.30 -55.85
CA ASP A 125 -69.13 32.19 -56.80
C ASP A 125 -69.11 30.79 -56.13
N GLY A 126 -69.22 30.75 -54.80
CA GLY A 126 -69.20 29.52 -54.00
C GLY A 126 -67.81 29.04 -53.60
N SER A 127 -66.72 29.75 -53.93
CA SER A 127 -65.41 29.42 -53.37
C SER A 127 -65.35 29.68 -51.86
N ILE A 128 -64.52 28.92 -51.15
CA ILE A 128 -64.27 29.09 -49.71
C ILE A 128 -62.81 29.48 -49.53
N GLU A 129 -62.54 30.63 -48.95
CA GLU A 129 -61.17 31.12 -48.72
C GLU A 129 -61.01 31.72 -47.32
N GLY A 130 -59.76 31.82 -46.85
CA GLY A 130 -59.51 32.39 -45.54
C GLY A 130 -58.12 32.17 -44.96
N THR A 131 -57.92 32.73 -43.77
CA THR A 131 -56.74 32.52 -42.92
C THR A 131 -57.22 32.12 -41.53
N PRO A 132 -57.12 30.84 -41.14
CA PRO A 132 -57.71 30.36 -39.89
C PRO A 132 -56.90 30.78 -38.66
N PHE A 133 -57.62 31.11 -37.57
CA PHE A 133 -57.02 31.53 -36.30
C PHE A 133 -57.07 30.47 -35.19
N SER A 134 -57.70 29.32 -35.45
CA SER A 134 -57.84 28.23 -34.49
C SER A 134 -57.72 26.87 -35.16
N LEU A 135 -57.12 25.92 -34.46
CA LEU A 135 -57.09 24.52 -34.88
C LEU A 135 -58.50 23.92 -34.83
N GLY A 136 -58.80 23.05 -35.78
CA GLY A 136 -60.13 22.46 -35.88
C GLY A 136 -60.22 21.41 -36.97
N ASP A 137 -61.27 20.60 -36.86
CA ASP A 137 -61.64 19.58 -37.83
C ASP A 137 -63.17 19.49 -37.82
N SER A 138 -63.80 20.06 -38.83
CA SER A 138 -65.26 20.21 -38.89
C SER A 138 -65.79 19.94 -40.28
N ASN A 139 -66.98 19.33 -40.34
CA ASN A 139 -67.72 19.13 -41.58
C ASN A 139 -68.77 20.24 -41.72
N HIS A 140 -68.92 20.74 -42.94
CA HIS A 140 -69.83 21.81 -43.31
C HIS A 140 -70.61 21.42 -44.56
N THR A 141 -71.91 21.64 -44.56
CA THR A 141 -72.76 21.45 -45.74
C THR A 141 -72.90 22.80 -46.45
N VAL A 142 -72.40 22.87 -47.68
CA VAL A 142 -72.52 24.03 -48.57
C VAL A 142 -73.71 23.83 -49.49
N THR A 143 -74.65 24.78 -49.46
CA THR A 143 -75.89 24.75 -50.25
C THR A 143 -75.89 25.90 -51.25
N ALA A 144 -76.10 25.58 -52.52
CA ALA A 144 -76.33 26.52 -53.61
C ALA A 144 -77.83 26.72 -53.85
N LEU A 145 -78.30 27.96 -53.91
CA LEU A 145 -79.72 28.29 -54.01
C LEU A 145 -80.03 29.22 -55.18
N ASN A 146 -81.18 29.01 -55.82
CA ASN A 146 -81.86 30.00 -56.63
C ASN A 146 -83.40 29.87 -56.44
N ILE A 147 -84.19 30.74 -57.07
CA ILE A 147 -85.67 30.70 -56.96
C ILE A 147 -86.32 29.37 -57.43
N GLY A 148 -85.60 28.55 -58.18
CA GLY A 148 -86.06 27.29 -58.77
C GLY A 148 -85.74 26.04 -57.95
N GLY A 149 -84.87 26.12 -56.94
CA GLY A 149 -84.50 25.01 -56.06
C GLY A 149 -83.13 25.19 -55.39
N GLU A 150 -82.68 24.11 -54.73
CA GLU A 150 -81.42 24.06 -54.00
C GLU A 150 -80.70 22.72 -54.22
N ALA A 151 -79.37 22.73 -54.10
CA ALA A 151 -78.55 21.53 -54.05
C ALA A 151 -77.36 21.75 -53.10
N SER A 152 -76.94 20.70 -52.40
CA SER A 152 -75.92 20.79 -51.36
C SER A 152 -74.79 19.77 -51.54
N THR A 153 -73.64 20.07 -50.95
CA THR A 153 -72.47 19.20 -50.88
C THR A 153 -71.75 19.38 -49.54
N ASP A 154 -71.04 18.36 -49.08
CA ASP A 154 -70.30 18.42 -47.82
C ASP A 154 -68.82 18.73 -48.08
N VAL A 155 -68.26 19.62 -47.25
CA VAL A 155 -66.84 19.99 -47.24
C VAL A 155 -66.32 19.83 -45.81
N ARG A 156 -65.19 19.13 -45.66
CA ARG A 156 -64.47 19.04 -44.38
C ARG A 156 -63.35 20.09 -44.34
N VAL A 157 -63.37 20.95 -43.34
CA VAL A 157 -62.33 21.96 -43.12
C VAL A 157 -61.45 21.50 -41.96
N ILE A 158 -60.14 21.39 -42.22
CA ILE A 158 -59.14 20.98 -41.24
C ILE A 158 -58.10 22.08 -41.11
N THR A 159 -57.87 22.56 -39.90
CA THR A 159 -56.78 23.50 -39.59
C THR A 159 -55.78 22.83 -38.65
N LEU A 160 -54.53 22.70 -39.11
CA LEU A 160 -53.42 22.08 -38.39
C LEU A 160 -52.32 23.11 -38.07
N HIS A 161 -51.38 22.76 -37.19
CA HIS A 161 -50.17 23.57 -37.01
C HIS A 161 -49.30 23.53 -38.28
N GLN A 162 -48.39 24.49 -38.43
CA GLN A 162 -47.29 24.37 -39.38
C GLN A 162 -46.46 23.11 -39.07
N THR A 163 -46.12 22.34 -40.09
CA THR A 163 -45.32 21.11 -39.94
C THR A 163 -43.87 21.46 -39.55
N PRO A 164 -43.29 20.84 -38.52
CA PRO A 164 -41.87 21.01 -38.21
C PRO A 164 -41.00 20.50 -39.36
N SER A 165 -39.88 21.18 -39.62
CA SER A 165 -38.96 20.86 -40.71
C SER A 165 -37.50 21.08 -40.30
N SER A 166 -36.56 20.54 -41.08
CA SER A 166 -35.12 20.82 -40.92
C SER A 166 -34.54 20.54 -39.51
N LEU A 167 -35.02 19.49 -38.82
CA LEU A 167 -34.47 19.10 -37.52
C LEU A 167 -33.03 18.58 -37.66
N TYR A 168 -32.06 19.18 -36.96
CA TYR A 168 -30.71 18.64 -36.82
C TYR A 168 -30.02 19.10 -35.54
N TYR A 169 -29.06 18.30 -35.05
CA TYR A 169 -28.20 18.68 -33.94
C TYR A 169 -26.84 19.15 -34.47
N PRO A 170 -26.35 20.35 -34.09
CA PRO A 170 -25.10 20.89 -34.60
C PRO A 170 -23.87 20.12 -34.12
N ASP A 171 -23.93 19.57 -32.91
CA ASP A 171 -22.81 18.85 -32.27
C ASP A 171 -22.78 17.35 -32.61
N HIS A 172 -23.63 16.90 -33.54
CA HIS A 172 -23.66 15.52 -34.00
C HIS A 172 -22.44 15.20 -34.90
N PRO A 173 -21.78 14.04 -34.75
CA PRO A 173 -22.03 12.95 -33.79
C PRO A 173 -21.45 13.20 -32.40
N PHE A 174 -22.08 12.61 -31.37
CA PHE A 174 -21.73 12.82 -29.97
C PHE A 174 -20.72 11.79 -29.47
N PHE A 175 -19.53 12.26 -29.07
CA PHE A 175 -18.51 11.48 -28.37
C PHE A 175 -18.39 12.00 -26.94
N LEU A 176 -18.94 11.25 -25.99
CA LEU A 176 -19.10 11.67 -24.60
C LEU A 176 -18.23 10.83 -23.67
N TRP A 177 -17.93 11.38 -22.50
CA TRP A 177 -17.32 10.64 -21.38
C TRP A 177 -18.36 10.38 -20.29
N VAL A 178 -18.29 9.22 -19.65
CA VAL A 178 -19.10 8.92 -18.46
C VAL A 178 -18.87 10.00 -17.40
N GLY A 179 -19.95 10.53 -16.82
CA GLY A 179 -19.90 11.56 -15.78
C GLY A 179 -19.74 13.00 -16.27
N GLU A 180 -19.57 13.24 -17.59
CA GLU A 180 -19.55 14.60 -18.15
C GLU A 180 -20.94 15.05 -18.60
N GLU A 181 -21.33 16.27 -18.24
CA GLU A 181 -22.63 16.83 -18.63
C GLU A 181 -22.63 17.20 -20.12
N ILE A 182 -23.72 16.87 -20.81
CA ILE A 182 -24.01 17.31 -22.17
C ILE A 182 -25.22 18.25 -22.14
N ALA A 183 -25.17 19.28 -22.96
CA ALA A 183 -26.30 20.13 -23.29
C ALA A 183 -26.16 20.57 -24.75
N SER A 184 -26.89 19.93 -25.66
CA SER A 184 -26.88 20.26 -27.08
C SER A 184 -28.29 20.55 -27.56
N LYS A 185 -28.50 21.77 -28.06
CA LYS A 185 -29.80 22.24 -28.54
C LYS A 185 -29.96 21.95 -30.04
N PRO A 186 -31.09 21.35 -30.49
CA PRO A 186 -31.34 21.14 -31.90
C PRO A 186 -31.66 22.47 -32.61
N ASN A 187 -31.36 22.52 -33.90
CA ASN A 187 -31.94 23.49 -34.82
C ASN A 187 -33.18 22.87 -35.45
N LEU A 188 -34.24 23.67 -35.54
CA LEU A 188 -35.53 23.28 -36.12
C LEU A 188 -36.11 24.45 -36.90
N GLY A 189 -36.67 24.18 -38.08
CA GLY A 189 -37.38 25.15 -38.90
C GLY A 189 -38.89 24.93 -38.87
N GLY A 190 -39.65 25.96 -38.51
CA GLY A 190 -41.12 25.92 -38.51
C GLY A 190 -41.72 25.02 -37.43
N GLY A 191 -43.03 25.17 -37.25
CA GLY A 191 -43.83 24.41 -36.28
C GLY A 191 -43.72 24.94 -34.85
N GLU A 192 -44.87 25.09 -34.20
CA GLU A 192 -45.00 25.42 -32.77
C GLU A 192 -45.70 24.26 -32.02
N ASN A 193 -45.71 24.33 -30.68
CA ASN A 193 -46.33 23.33 -29.78
C ASN A 193 -45.90 21.90 -30.06
N LEU A 194 -44.59 21.68 -30.05
CA LEU A 194 -43.98 20.41 -30.41
C LEU A 194 -43.89 19.47 -29.21
N THR A 195 -44.04 18.18 -29.50
CA THR A 195 -43.69 17.09 -28.58
C THR A 195 -42.46 16.36 -29.10
N TRP A 196 -41.57 15.96 -28.19
CA TRP A 196 -40.28 15.35 -28.54
C TRP A 196 -40.22 13.90 -28.11
N THR A 197 -39.76 13.04 -29.03
CA THR A 197 -39.54 11.62 -28.76
C THR A 197 -38.16 11.18 -29.26
N VAL A 198 -37.62 10.16 -28.62
CA VAL A 198 -36.34 9.54 -29.00
C VAL A 198 -36.47 8.02 -28.94
N SER A 199 -35.93 7.33 -29.94
CA SER A 199 -35.92 5.86 -30.00
C SER A 199 -34.59 5.35 -30.56
N PRO A 200 -33.93 4.36 -29.92
CA PRO A 200 -34.30 3.72 -28.65
C PRO A 200 -34.19 4.68 -27.45
N SER A 201 -34.52 4.21 -26.24
CA SER A 201 -34.34 5.03 -25.02
C SER A 201 -32.88 5.44 -24.84
N LEU A 202 -32.65 6.70 -24.50
CA LEU A 202 -31.31 7.23 -24.24
C LEU A 202 -30.62 6.49 -23.08
N PRO A 203 -29.26 6.50 -23.03
CA PRO A 203 -28.51 5.93 -21.92
C PRO A 203 -28.90 6.55 -20.57
N ASP A 204 -28.76 5.79 -19.49
CA ASP A 204 -29.10 6.27 -18.15
C ASP A 204 -28.37 7.58 -17.82
N GLY A 205 -29.15 8.54 -17.30
CA GLY A 205 -28.68 9.89 -16.98
C GLY A 205 -28.81 10.90 -18.12
N MET A 206 -29.15 10.48 -19.34
CA MET A 206 -29.42 11.36 -20.49
C MET A 206 -30.92 11.44 -20.80
N HIS A 207 -31.39 12.60 -21.26
CA HIS A 207 -32.79 12.83 -21.63
C HIS A 207 -32.93 13.91 -22.73
N ILE A 208 -34.11 13.97 -23.35
CA ILE A 208 -34.51 15.08 -24.22
C ILE A 208 -35.38 16.04 -23.42
N ASP A 209 -34.98 17.30 -23.33
CA ASP A 209 -35.79 18.36 -22.77
C ASP A 209 -37.05 18.57 -23.63
N GLN A 210 -38.22 18.41 -23.04
CA GLN A 210 -39.49 18.52 -23.77
C GLN A 210 -39.84 19.97 -24.15
N SER A 211 -39.19 20.96 -23.54
CA SER A 211 -39.46 22.37 -23.82
C SER A 211 -38.86 22.85 -25.14
N ASP A 212 -37.68 22.34 -25.51
CA ASP A 212 -36.97 22.81 -26.71
C ASP A 212 -36.24 21.71 -27.50
N GLY A 213 -36.37 20.45 -27.07
CA GLY A 213 -35.77 19.31 -27.73
C GLY A 213 -34.29 19.12 -27.44
N SER A 214 -33.67 19.85 -26.51
CA SER A 214 -32.24 19.70 -26.22
C SER A 214 -31.89 18.32 -25.67
N LEU A 215 -30.76 17.76 -26.12
CA LEU A 215 -30.15 16.57 -25.53
C LEU A 215 -29.35 16.99 -24.30
N THR A 216 -29.81 16.58 -23.12
CA THR A 216 -29.25 17.00 -21.83
C THR A 216 -28.95 15.83 -20.90
N GLY A 217 -28.12 16.07 -19.89
CA GLY A 217 -27.87 15.14 -18.78
C GLY A 217 -26.43 14.64 -18.72
N THR A 218 -26.19 13.59 -17.93
CA THR A 218 -24.87 13.04 -17.65
C THR A 218 -24.90 11.52 -17.79
N PRO A 219 -24.24 10.93 -18.80
CA PRO A 219 -24.27 9.49 -18.99
C PRO A 219 -23.57 8.77 -17.83
N LEU A 220 -24.21 7.71 -17.32
CA LEU A 220 -23.73 6.95 -16.16
C LEU A 220 -22.91 5.71 -16.52
N HIS A 221 -23.02 5.20 -17.74
CA HIS A 221 -22.38 3.96 -18.18
C HIS A 221 -21.79 4.09 -19.59
N PRO A 222 -20.67 3.41 -19.89
CA PRO A 222 -20.08 3.39 -21.21
C PRO A 222 -21.01 2.68 -22.21
N GLN A 223 -20.95 3.11 -23.46
CA GLN A 223 -21.73 2.54 -24.55
C GLN A 223 -20.95 2.65 -25.85
N GLN A 224 -20.93 1.56 -26.62
CA GLN A 224 -20.48 1.62 -28.02
C GLN A 224 -21.39 2.55 -28.83
N VAL A 225 -20.92 2.96 -30.01
CA VAL A 225 -21.69 3.83 -30.89
C VAL A 225 -23.07 3.23 -31.18
N LEU A 226 -24.13 3.97 -30.85
CA LEU A 226 -25.51 3.60 -31.12
C LEU A 226 -26.23 4.75 -31.81
N GLN A 227 -27.13 4.41 -32.74
CA GLN A 227 -27.96 5.37 -33.45
C GLN A 227 -29.30 5.57 -32.74
N TYR A 228 -29.70 6.82 -32.60
CA TYR A 228 -30.99 7.25 -32.05
C TYR A 228 -31.74 8.09 -33.07
N THR A 229 -33.05 7.90 -33.15
CA THR A 229 -33.95 8.73 -33.94
C THR A 229 -34.66 9.71 -33.01
N VAL A 230 -34.36 11.00 -33.13
CA VAL A 230 -35.08 12.08 -32.43
C VAL A 230 -36.17 12.62 -33.34
N THR A 231 -37.40 12.74 -32.84
CA THR A 231 -38.56 13.22 -33.60
C THR A 231 -39.26 14.35 -32.87
N ALA A 232 -39.44 15.48 -33.54
CA ALA A 232 -40.32 16.57 -33.14
C ALA A 232 -41.62 16.48 -33.93
N TYR A 233 -42.78 16.54 -33.27
CA TYR A 233 -44.07 16.47 -33.95
C TYR A 233 -45.13 17.36 -33.32
N ASN A 234 -46.09 17.80 -34.13
CA ASN A 234 -47.31 18.49 -33.73
C ASN A 234 -48.48 17.97 -34.60
N THR A 235 -49.63 18.68 -34.61
CA THR A 235 -50.79 18.25 -35.41
C THR A 235 -50.60 18.43 -36.92
N GLY A 236 -49.63 19.24 -37.37
CA GLY A 236 -49.31 19.41 -38.79
C GLY A 236 -48.48 18.27 -39.36
N GLY A 237 -47.60 17.69 -38.56
CA GLY A 237 -46.77 16.55 -38.95
C GLY A 237 -45.57 16.36 -38.03
N SER A 238 -44.53 15.72 -38.54
CA SER A 238 -43.31 15.43 -37.80
C SER A 238 -42.04 15.63 -38.62
N SER A 239 -40.94 15.90 -37.92
CA SER A 239 -39.58 15.92 -38.44
C SER A 239 -38.69 15.04 -37.58
N SER A 240 -37.85 14.22 -38.21
CA SER A 240 -36.96 13.28 -37.51
C SER A 240 -35.52 13.41 -37.99
N VAL A 241 -34.58 13.21 -37.06
CA VAL A 241 -33.14 13.15 -37.35
C VAL A 241 -32.50 11.95 -36.66
N ASN A 242 -31.53 11.34 -37.33
CA ASN A 242 -30.69 10.29 -36.73
C ASN A 242 -29.44 10.93 -36.12
N ILE A 243 -29.16 10.60 -34.86
CA ILE A 243 -27.94 10.98 -34.16
C ILE A 243 -27.17 9.74 -33.70
N LEU A 244 -25.84 9.82 -33.73
CA LEU A 244 -24.94 8.80 -33.17
C LEU A 244 -24.41 9.26 -31.82
N ILE A 245 -24.46 8.38 -30.82
CA ILE A 245 -23.91 8.62 -29.49
C ILE A 245 -22.96 7.47 -29.13
N GLN A 246 -21.72 7.82 -28.78
CA GLN A 246 -20.74 6.94 -28.17
C GLN A 246 -20.35 7.50 -26.80
N ILE A 247 -20.32 6.65 -25.77
CA ILE A 247 -19.92 7.02 -24.41
C ILE A 247 -18.70 6.18 -24.02
N SER A 248 -17.59 6.84 -23.72
CA SER A 248 -16.34 6.17 -23.33
C SER A 248 -16.00 6.47 -21.86
N GLU A 249 -15.20 5.61 -21.24
CA GLU A 249 -14.62 5.86 -19.92
C GLU A 249 -13.19 6.40 -20.07
N LYS A 250 -12.82 7.40 -19.27
CA LYS A 250 -11.41 7.79 -19.17
C LYS A 250 -10.62 6.62 -18.60
N SER A 251 -9.45 6.34 -19.16
CA SER A 251 -8.56 5.30 -18.63
C SER A 251 -7.98 5.74 -17.27
N PRO A 252 -7.78 4.82 -16.31
CA PRO A 252 -7.03 5.14 -15.09
C PRO A 252 -5.59 5.46 -15.46
N VAL A 253 -4.99 6.45 -14.79
CA VAL A 253 -3.60 6.88 -14.98
C VAL A 253 -2.95 7.20 -13.63
N GLY A 254 -1.62 7.29 -13.58
CA GLY A 254 -0.92 7.73 -12.37
C GLY A 254 -1.09 6.82 -11.16
N LEU A 255 -1.21 5.50 -11.36
CA LEU A 255 -1.31 4.53 -10.26
C LEU A 255 -0.01 4.48 -9.45
N ILE A 256 -0.08 4.82 -8.16
CA ILE A 256 1.06 4.86 -7.25
C ILE A 256 0.70 4.25 -5.89
N TYR A 257 1.64 3.52 -5.27
CA TYR A 257 1.62 3.15 -3.85
C TYR A 257 2.72 3.91 -3.11
N GLU A 258 2.38 4.49 -1.97
CA GLU A 258 3.33 5.13 -1.07
C GLU A 258 3.26 4.46 0.32
N PRO A 259 4.31 3.76 0.77
CA PRO A 259 5.54 3.45 0.04
C PRO A 259 5.34 2.40 -1.08
N SER A 260 6.23 2.37 -2.07
CA SER A 260 6.27 1.34 -3.13
C SER A 260 7.25 0.19 -2.84
N GLU A 261 8.16 0.38 -1.88
CA GLU A 261 9.09 -0.64 -1.42
C GLU A 261 8.89 -0.90 0.08
N PHE A 262 8.66 -2.17 0.42
CA PHE A 262 8.42 -2.65 1.78
C PHE A 262 9.62 -3.46 2.23
N ASP A 263 10.52 -2.81 2.95
CA ASP A 263 11.66 -3.43 3.61
C ASP A 263 11.33 -3.66 5.08
N LEU A 264 10.88 -4.87 5.39
CA LEU A 264 10.28 -5.22 6.68
C LEU A 264 11.14 -6.22 7.43
N ARG A 265 10.99 -6.27 8.74
CA ARG A 265 11.50 -7.35 9.61
C ARG A 265 10.39 -8.33 9.93
N ILE A 266 10.72 -9.60 10.18
CA ILE A 266 9.72 -10.60 10.61
C ILE A 266 8.85 -10.05 11.74
N GLY A 267 7.53 -10.18 11.59
CA GLY A 267 6.52 -9.71 12.54
C GLY A 267 6.05 -8.28 12.29
N GLU A 268 6.76 -7.48 11.50
CA GLU A 268 6.30 -6.15 11.10
C GLU A 268 5.23 -6.23 10.02
N GLY A 269 4.28 -5.29 10.06
CA GLY A 269 3.20 -5.16 9.09
C GLY A 269 3.26 -3.88 8.29
N THR A 270 2.65 -3.89 7.11
CA THR A 270 2.55 -2.69 6.25
C THR A 270 1.51 -1.69 6.75
N GLY A 271 0.63 -2.09 7.66
CA GLY A 271 -0.67 -1.42 7.83
C GLY A 271 -1.53 -1.57 6.57
N MET A 272 -2.56 -0.73 6.44
CA MET A 272 -3.38 -0.66 5.23
C MET A 272 -2.83 0.38 4.27
N VAL A 273 -2.31 -0.08 3.13
CA VAL A 273 -1.78 0.76 2.06
C VAL A 273 -2.84 0.89 0.98
N LEU A 274 -3.24 2.12 0.70
CA LEU A 274 -4.21 2.45 -0.34
C LEU A 274 -3.49 2.97 -1.60
N PRO A 275 -3.93 2.57 -2.80
CA PRO A 275 -3.42 3.16 -4.03
C PRO A 275 -3.89 4.61 -4.20
N SER A 276 -3.03 5.43 -4.80
CA SER A 276 -3.40 6.73 -5.36
C SER A 276 -3.54 6.61 -6.87
N ILE A 277 -4.60 7.15 -7.47
CA ILE A 277 -4.87 7.04 -8.90
C ILE A 277 -5.55 8.30 -9.44
N GLU A 278 -5.26 8.63 -10.69
CA GLU A 278 -5.79 9.77 -11.44
C GLU A 278 -6.60 9.31 -12.66
N GLY A 279 -7.35 10.23 -13.27
CA GLY A 279 -8.13 9.95 -14.48
C GLY A 279 -9.37 9.10 -14.21
N GLY A 280 -9.47 7.95 -14.89
CA GLY A 280 -10.59 7.02 -14.78
C GLY A 280 -10.69 6.32 -13.43
N THR A 281 -11.92 6.07 -12.96
CA THR A 281 -12.14 5.19 -11.81
C THR A 281 -11.99 3.72 -12.23
N PRO A 282 -11.16 2.91 -11.54
CA PRO A 282 -11.02 1.48 -11.81
C PRO A 282 -12.29 0.69 -11.46
N SER A 283 -12.61 -0.30 -12.27
CA SER A 283 -13.67 -1.28 -12.01
C SER A 283 -13.12 -2.63 -11.53
N THR A 284 -11.88 -2.98 -11.87
CA THR A 284 -11.19 -4.16 -11.35
C THR A 284 -9.73 -3.87 -10.98
N TRP A 285 -9.23 -4.64 -10.00
CA TRP A 285 -7.85 -4.60 -9.54
C TRP A 285 -7.21 -5.99 -9.61
N GLU A 286 -5.98 -6.04 -10.11
CA GLU A 286 -5.23 -7.29 -10.29
C GLU A 286 -3.78 -7.14 -9.82
N ILE A 287 -3.17 -8.23 -9.38
CA ILE A 287 -1.77 -8.28 -8.95
C ILE A 287 -1.10 -9.57 -9.43
N SER A 288 0.15 -9.47 -9.89
CA SER A 288 0.92 -10.63 -10.32
C SER A 288 2.44 -10.39 -10.18
N PRO A 289 3.21 -11.35 -9.65
CA PRO A 289 2.77 -12.54 -8.93
C PRO A 289 2.02 -12.21 -7.63
N SER A 290 1.39 -13.19 -6.99
CA SER A 290 0.74 -12.99 -5.68
C SER A 290 1.72 -12.45 -4.64
N LEU A 291 1.23 -11.65 -3.70
CA LEU A 291 2.03 -11.13 -2.58
C LEU A 291 2.63 -12.27 -1.75
N PRO A 292 3.72 -12.00 -1.01
CA PRO A 292 4.27 -12.96 -0.07
C PRO A 292 3.25 -13.43 0.97
N GLU A 293 3.50 -14.62 1.53
CA GLU A 293 2.67 -15.15 2.60
C GLU A 293 2.61 -14.17 3.78
N GLY A 294 1.40 -13.98 4.34
CA GLY A 294 1.14 -12.99 5.38
C GLY A 294 0.61 -11.63 4.87
N PHE A 295 0.72 -11.36 3.56
CA PHE A 295 0.11 -10.19 2.91
C PHE A 295 -1.09 -10.56 2.04
N SER A 296 -2.05 -9.64 1.96
CA SER A 296 -3.28 -9.76 1.20
C SER A 296 -3.49 -8.54 0.32
N PHE A 297 -3.99 -8.78 -0.89
CA PHE A 297 -4.40 -7.76 -1.84
C PHE A 297 -5.93 -7.81 -2.01
N ASP A 298 -6.60 -6.68 -1.84
CA ASP A 298 -8.04 -6.57 -2.09
C ASP A 298 -8.31 -6.25 -3.57
N SER A 299 -8.85 -7.22 -4.30
CA SER A 299 -9.16 -7.08 -5.73
C SER A 299 -10.31 -6.11 -6.06
N LYS A 300 -10.99 -5.55 -5.05
CA LYS A 300 -12.02 -4.51 -5.22
C LYS A 300 -11.48 -3.10 -5.03
N THR A 301 -10.55 -2.93 -4.09
CA THR A 301 -10.05 -1.60 -3.68
C THR A 301 -8.60 -1.34 -4.08
N GLY A 302 -7.86 -2.38 -4.47
CA GLY A 302 -6.42 -2.34 -4.66
C GLY A 302 -5.64 -2.23 -3.35
N SER A 303 -6.27 -2.30 -2.17
CA SER A 303 -5.53 -2.14 -0.91
C SER A 303 -4.61 -3.33 -0.63
N ILE A 304 -3.46 -3.03 0.00
CA ILE A 304 -2.49 -4.03 0.48
C ILE A 304 -2.45 -3.98 2.01
N THR A 305 -2.59 -5.13 2.65
CA THR A 305 -2.51 -5.27 4.12
C THR A 305 -1.81 -6.56 4.50
N GLY A 306 -1.19 -6.60 5.67
CA GLY A 306 -0.69 -7.86 6.24
C GLY A 306 0.53 -7.68 7.11
N ASN A 307 1.04 -8.81 7.59
CA ASN A 307 2.23 -8.92 8.42
C ASN A 307 3.22 -9.89 7.80
N SER A 308 4.50 -9.61 7.93
CA SER A 308 5.58 -10.48 7.48
C SER A 308 5.72 -11.72 8.36
N THR A 309 5.76 -12.90 7.73
CA THR A 309 5.86 -14.19 8.45
C THR A 309 7.14 -14.96 8.12
N PHE A 310 7.66 -14.84 6.89
CA PHE A 310 8.84 -15.59 6.43
C PHE A 310 9.90 -14.69 5.80
N LEU A 311 11.16 -15.07 5.98
CA LEU A 311 12.29 -14.41 5.33
C LEU A 311 12.19 -14.51 3.81
N GLN A 312 12.51 -13.42 3.13
CA GLN A 312 12.64 -13.42 1.68
C GLN A 312 13.53 -12.28 1.18
N THR A 313 14.11 -12.52 0.01
CA THR A 313 14.77 -11.48 -0.77
C THR A 313 13.73 -10.61 -1.48
N TRP A 314 14.19 -9.56 -2.17
CA TRP A 314 13.33 -8.66 -2.93
C TRP A 314 12.48 -9.40 -3.97
N THR A 315 11.16 -9.42 -3.78
CA THR A 315 10.18 -9.84 -4.78
C THR A 315 9.48 -8.62 -5.38
N LYS A 316 9.13 -8.70 -6.67
CA LYS A 316 8.40 -7.64 -7.39
C LYS A 316 6.99 -8.11 -7.70
N HIS A 317 6.01 -7.22 -7.53
CA HIS A 317 4.61 -7.48 -7.81
C HIS A 317 4.05 -6.32 -8.63
N SER A 318 3.59 -6.61 -9.83
CA SER A 318 2.93 -5.64 -10.69
C SER A 318 1.46 -5.59 -10.34
N ILE A 319 0.92 -4.38 -10.19
CA ILE A 319 -0.48 -4.13 -9.87
C ILE A 319 -1.11 -3.41 -11.06
N TRP A 320 -2.34 -3.79 -11.39
CA TRP A 320 -3.13 -3.16 -12.43
C TRP A 320 -4.45 -2.63 -11.87
N ALA A 321 -4.80 -1.43 -12.32
CA ALA A 321 -6.09 -0.81 -12.12
C ALA A 321 -6.75 -0.66 -13.48
N ASN A 322 -7.87 -1.36 -13.69
CA ASN A 322 -8.47 -1.53 -15.01
C ASN A 322 -9.88 -0.95 -15.07
N ASN A 323 -10.25 -0.37 -16.21
CA ASN A 323 -11.65 -0.10 -16.59
C ASN A 323 -11.84 -0.28 -18.11
N SER A 324 -13.02 0.06 -18.65
CA SER A 324 -13.28 -0.14 -20.09
C SER A 324 -12.48 0.81 -21.00
N GLY A 325 -11.97 1.91 -20.45
CA GLY A 325 -11.11 2.88 -21.13
C GLY A 325 -9.64 2.49 -21.20
N GLY A 326 -9.18 1.56 -20.36
CA GLY A 326 -7.81 1.04 -20.37
C GLY A 326 -7.32 0.65 -18.97
N SER A 327 -6.00 0.61 -18.79
CA SER A 327 -5.38 0.21 -17.53
C SER A 327 -4.18 1.07 -17.15
N ALA A 328 -4.04 1.31 -15.84
CA ALA A 328 -2.80 1.79 -15.24
C ALA A 328 -2.06 0.63 -14.57
N THR A 329 -0.73 0.69 -14.57
CA THR A 329 0.11 -0.32 -13.89
C THR A 329 1.21 0.33 -13.07
N THR A 330 1.57 -0.31 -11.97
CA THR A 330 2.68 0.08 -11.11
C THR A 330 3.33 -1.16 -10.48
N GLU A 331 4.50 -1.00 -9.86
CA GLU A 331 5.19 -2.09 -9.17
C GLU A 331 5.32 -1.77 -7.69
N VAL A 332 5.15 -2.80 -6.86
CA VAL A 332 5.56 -2.78 -5.45
C VAL A 332 6.57 -3.90 -5.18
N ARG A 333 7.44 -3.69 -4.19
CA ARG A 333 8.48 -4.67 -3.83
C ARG A 333 8.49 -4.99 -2.36
N PHE A 334 8.82 -6.24 -2.03
CA PHE A 334 8.87 -6.72 -0.66
C PHE A 334 10.20 -7.41 -0.37
N ARG A 335 10.85 -7.04 0.74
CA ARG A 335 11.95 -7.76 1.35
C ARG A 335 11.62 -7.97 2.83
N ILE A 336 11.83 -9.19 3.33
CA ILE A 336 11.62 -9.51 4.74
C ILE A 336 12.94 -10.05 5.29
N THR A 337 13.50 -9.34 6.26
CA THR A 337 14.75 -9.66 6.95
C THR A 337 14.50 -10.13 8.39
N SER A 338 15.49 -10.77 9.00
CA SER A 338 15.46 -11.10 10.42
C SER A 338 15.58 -9.83 11.28
N MET A 339 15.29 -9.94 12.58
CA MET A 339 15.78 -8.94 13.53
C MET A 339 17.30 -9.10 13.69
N PRO A 340 18.06 -7.99 13.86
CA PRO A 340 19.50 -8.06 14.05
C PRO A 340 19.84 -8.92 15.30
N PRO A 341 20.96 -9.66 15.29
CA PRO A 341 21.38 -10.46 16.43
C PRO A 341 21.47 -9.64 17.73
N ASP A 342 20.94 -10.18 18.82
CA ASP A 342 21.02 -9.61 20.17
C ASP A 342 20.95 -10.70 21.25
N ALA A 343 21.08 -10.30 22.52
CA ALA A 343 20.96 -11.20 23.68
C ALA A 343 21.84 -12.47 23.59
N ILE A 344 23.07 -12.29 23.09
CA ILE A 344 24.11 -13.31 23.00
C ILE A 344 25.15 -13.05 24.08
N HIS A 345 25.53 -14.08 24.83
CA HIS A 345 26.63 -14.02 25.78
C HIS A 345 27.31 -15.37 25.96
N TRP A 346 28.60 -15.34 26.32
CA TRP A 346 29.32 -16.47 26.88
C TRP A 346 29.29 -16.38 28.43
N PRO A 347 29.73 -17.43 29.16
CA PRO A 347 29.69 -17.44 30.62
C PRO A 347 30.48 -16.29 31.26
N ASP A 348 31.60 -15.91 30.62
CA ASP A 348 32.51 -14.85 31.06
C ASP A 348 33.00 -14.02 29.87
N SER A 349 33.68 -12.91 30.14
CA SER A 349 34.33 -12.05 29.14
C SER A 349 35.84 -12.31 28.98
N GLU A 350 36.43 -13.07 29.90
CA GLU A 350 37.86 -13.36 29.95
C GLU A 350 38.08 -14.86 30.22
N PHE A 351 38.93 -15.49 29.41
CA PHE A 351 39.18 -16.92 29.49
C PHE A 351 40.69 -17.21 29.51
N ALA A 352 41.21 -17.57 30.68
CA ALA A 352 42.51 -18.20 30.82
C ALA A 352 42.36 -19.70 30.56
N LEU A 353 42.98 -20.19 29.49
CA LEU A 353 42.88 -21.58 29.04
C LEU A 353 44.19 -22.31 29.30
N LYS A 354 44.12 -23.62 29.55
CA LYS A 354 45.31 -24.45 29.72
C LYS A 354 45.70 -25.10 28.40
N SER A 355 46.97 -25.00 28.04
CA SER A 355 47.55 -25.73 26.91
C SER A 355 47.32 -27.24 27.06
N ASN A 356 47.01 -27.91 25.95
CA ASN A 356 46.75 -29.35 25.84
C ASN A 356 45.52 -29.88 26.61
N GLU A 357 44.59 -29.00 27.02
CA GLU A 357 43.31 -29.39 27.63
C GLU A 357 42.12 -29.09 26.70
N THR A 358 41.18 -30.01 26.55
CA THR A 358 39.99 -29.77 25.71
C THR A 358 39.03 -28.78 26.39
N ILE A 359 38.67 -27.74 25.66
CA ILE A 359 37.73 -26.70 26.10
C ILE A 359 36.43 -26.75 25.30
N ASN A 360 35.35 -26.33 25.95
CA ASN A 360 34.03 -26.21 25.35
C ASN A 360 33.22 -25.08 26.01
N ILE A 361 33.36 -23.87 25.48
CA ILE A 361 32.73 -22.65 26.00
C ILE A 361 31.41 -22.44 25.24
N LEU A 362 30.31 -22.77 25.90
CA LEU A 362 28.97 -22.68 25.33
C LEU A 362 28.51 -21.23 25.24
N VAL A 363 27.92 -20.84 24.11
CA VAL A 363 27.22 -19.57 23.96
C VAL A 363 25.74 -19.74 24.36
N ASP A 364 25.18 -18.76 25.04
CA ASP A 364 23.74 -18.64 25.19
C ASP A 364 23.20 -17.57 24.22
N ASN A 365 22.30 -17.98 23.33
CA ASN A 365 21.60 -17.07 22.43
C ASN A 365 20.10 -17.11 22.72
N LYS A 366 19.59 -16.02 23.29
CA LYS A 366 18.16 -15.79 23.53
C LYS A 366 17.51 -14.86 22.50
N GLY A 367 18.30 -14.32 21.58
CA GLY A 367 17.87 -13.42 20.52
C GLY A 367 17.50 -14.15 19.22
N PRO A 368 17.49 -13.41 18.09
CA PRO A 368 17.23 -13.95 16.76
C PRO A 368 18.21 -15.07 16.35
N TYR A 369 17.77 -15.86 15.37
CA TYR A 369 18.61 -16.88 14.74
C TYR A 369 19.84 -16.25 14.06
N ILE A 370 20.97 -16.97 14.11
CA ILE A 370 22.27 -16.54 13.58
C ILE A 370 22.61 -17.40 12.37
N ASP A 371 22.93 -16.74 11.25
CA ASP A 371 23.27 -17.39 9.99
C ASP A 371 24.75 -17.79 9.95
N SER A 372 25.65 -16.94 10.49
CA SER A 372 27.08 -17.25 10.58
C SER A 372 27.74 -16.64 11.81
N TRP A 373 28.83 -17.29 12.23
CA TRP A 373 29.75 -16.84 13.26
C TRP A 373 31.13 -16.62 12.66
N GLU A 374 31.77 -15.50 13.00
CA GLU A 374 33.12 -15.16 12.54
C GLU A 374 33.93 -14.62 13.72
N VAL A 375 35.25 -14.75 13.68
CA VAL A 375 36.13 -14.27 14.77
C VAL A 375 37.34 -13.57 14.18
N SER A 376 37.73 -12.45 14.80
CA SER A 376 38.94 -11.70 14.43
C SER A 376 39.61 -11.12 15.69
N PRO A 377 40.95 -11.27 15.87
CA PRO A 377 41.88 -12.06 15.04
C PRO A 377 41.59 -13.58 15.11
N SER A 378 42.39 -14.40 14.43
CA SER A 378 42.26 -15.87 14.51
C SER A 378 42.53 -16.36 15.93
N LEU A 379 41.66 -17.22 16.45
CA LEU A 379 41.82 -17.86 17.76
C LEU A 379 43.14 -18.63 17.87
N PRO A 380 43.65 -18.88 19.10
CA PRO A 380 44.87 -19.66 19.31
C PRO A 380 44.82 -21.03 18.62
N GLU A 381 45.97 -21.55 18.20
CA GLU A 381 46.05 -22.83 17.50
C GLU A 381 45.36 -23.94 18.29
N GLY A 382 44.55 -24.74 17.60
CA GLY A 382 43.78 -25.83 18.20
C GLY A 382 42.40 -25.44 18.76
N ILE A 383 42.04 -24.14 18.76
CA ILE A 383 40.72 -23.64 19.14
C ILE A 383 39.96 -23.12 17.91
N THR A 384 38.66 -23.40 17.83
CA THR A 384 37.77 -22.93 16.76
C THR A 384 36.43 -22.47 17.30
N ILE A 385 35.73 -21.62 16.54
CA ILE A 385 34.31 -21.32 16.76
C ILE A 385 33.45 -22.22 15.87
N LEU A 386 32.49 -22.92 16.48
CA LEU A 386 31.56 -23.81 15.80
C LEU A 386 30.39 -23.02 15.19
N ASN A 387 29.64 -23.64 14.27
CA ASN A 387 28.49 -22.99 13.60
C ASN A 387 27.35 -22.58 14.54
N ASN A 388 27.34 -23.09 15.78
CA ASN A 388 26.37 -22.70 16.81
C ASN A 388 26.90 -21.59 17.75
N GLY A 389 28.10 -21.06 17.51
CA GLY A 389 28.77 -20.03 18.31
C GLY A 389 29.57 -20.56 19.52
N THR A 390 29.57 -21.87 19.75
CA THR A 390 30.40 -22.50 20.78
C THR A 390 31.88 -22.40 20.41
N ILE A 391 32.74 -21.99 21.36
CA ILE A 391 34.19 -22.00 21.20
C ILE A 391 34.70 -23.34 21.75
N SER A 392 35.34 -24.15 20.90
CA SER A 392 35.79 -25.49 21.29
C SER A 392 37.08 -25.89 20.58
N GLY A 393 37.83 -26.77 21.24
CA GLY A 393 39.09 -27.29 20.73
C GLY A 393 40.04 -27.69 21.86
N THR A 394 41.30 -27.90 21.53
CA THR A 394 42.39 -28.12 22.49
C THR A 394 43.52 -27.20 22.08
N PRO A 395 43.79 -26.09 22.80
CA PRO A 395 44.89 -25.22 22.45
C PRO A 395 46.22 -25.96 22.56
N THR A 396 47.12 -25.74 21.60
CA THR A 396 48.39 -26.46 21.52
C THR A 396 49.61 -25.62 21.85
N GLU A 397 49.45 -24.30 21.91
CA GLU A 397 50.54 -23.36 22.17
C GLU A 397 50.08 -22.28 23.16
N ARG A 398 51.01 -21.78 23.98
CA ARG A 398 50.77 -20.65 24.87
C ARG A 398 50.55 -19.36 24.09
N SER A 399 49.74 -18.47 24.63
CA SER A 399 49.52 -17.13 24.07
C SER A 399 49.25 -16.13 25.18
N ASP A 400 49.73 -14.91 24.99
CA ASP A 400 49.38 -13.79 25.86
C ASP A 400 47.89 -13.43 25.76
N TRP A 401 47.43 -12.61 26.69
CA TRP A 401 46.07 -12.07 26.68
C TRP A 401 45.81 -11.25 25.42
N GLN A 402 44.93 -11.76 24.57
CA GLN A 402 44.52 -11.09 23.35
C GLN A 402 43.01 -10.89 23.34
N GLN A 403 42.57 -9.72 22.86
CA GLN A 403 41.15 -9.45 22.64
C GLN A 403 40.72 -9.99 21.27
N TYR A 404 39.57 -10.65 21.25
CA TYR A 404 38.92 -11.19 20.07
C TYR A 404 37.53 -10.58 19.93
N THR A 405 37.17 -10.21 18.70
CA THR A 405 35.80 -9.83 18.35
C THR A 405 35.14 -11.00 17.63
N ILE A 406 34.08 -11.54 18.23
CA ILE A 406 33.23 -12.57 17.64
C ILE A 406 32.00 -11.89 17.04
N TRP A 407 31.82 -12.06 15.74
CA TRP A 407 30.69 -11.54 14.99
C TRP A 407 29.61 -12.60 14.86
N ALA A 408 28.39 -12.27 15.27
CA ALA A 408 27.19 -13.02 14.96
C ALA A 408 26.43 -12.28 13.86
N ASN A 409 26.16 -12.94 12.75
CA ASN A 409 25.59 -12.33 11.55
C ASN A 409 24.25 -12.99 11.20
N ASN A 410 23.26 -12.20 10.80
CA ASN A 410 22.06 -12.69 10.12
C ASN A 410 21.56 -11.69 9.06
N THR A 411 20.50 -12.05 8.33
CA THR A 411 19.90 -11.16 7.31
C THR A 411 19.47 -9.77 7.80
N GLY A 412 19.27 -9.57 9.11
CA GLY A 412 18.91 -8.30 9.73
C GLY A 412 20.10 -7.44 10.16
N GLY A 413 21.31 -8.00 10.22
CA GLY A 413 22.52 -7.28 10.59
C GLY A 413 23.55 -8.15 11.31
N SER A 414 24.49 -7.48 11.97
CA SER A 414 25.63 -8.10 12.65
C SER A 414 25.84 -7.49 14.02
N VAL A 415 26.27 -8.29 15.00
CA VAL A 415 26.75 -7.80 16.31
C VAL A 415 28.14 -8.37 16.59
N GLY A 416 29.05 -7.51 17.04
CA GLY A 416 30.40 -7.88 17.46
C GLY A 416 30.47 -7.96 18.99
N LEU A 417 30.92 -9.08 19.52
CA LEU A 417 31.07 -9.36 20.94
C LEU A 417 32.55 -9.52 21.26
N GLN A 418 33.01 -8.86 22.31
CA GLN A 418 34.42 -8.88 22.68
C GLN A 418 34.67 -9.84 23.83
N ILE A 419 35.69 -10.69 23.66
CA ILE A 419 36.20 -11.56 24.71
C ILE A 419 37.72 -11.49 24.74
N TRP A 420 38.31 -11.77 25.89
CA TRP A 420 39.75 -11.93 26.05
C TRP A 420 40.09 -13.39 26.24
N ILE A 421 41.12 -13.88 25.56
CA ILE A 421 41.62 -15.25 25.73
C ILE A 421 43.14 -15.21 25.87
N ALA A 422 43.65 -15.95 26.85
CA ALA A 422 45.05 -16.33 26.97
C ALA A 422 45.15 -17.86 27.06
N VAL A 423 46.28 -18.41 26.61
CA VAL A 423 46.59 -19.83 26.81
C VAL A 423 47.85 -19.91 27.66
N HIS A 424 47.72 -20.49 28.85
CA HIS A 424 48.85 -20.77 29.73
C HIS A 424 49.40 -22.17 29.48
N ASP A 425 50.71 -22.26 29.30
CA ASP A 425 51.46 -23.50 29.28
C ASP A 425 52.52 -23.46 30.37
N LEU A 426 52.13 -23.86 31.58
CA LEU A 426 52.99 -23.78 32.76
C LEU A 426 54.28 -24.60 32.57
N ARG A 427 54.26 -25.67 31.76
CA ARG A 427 55.47 -26.45 31.50
C ARG A 427 56.41 -25.74 30.53
N ALA A 428 55.87 -25.07 29.51
CA ALA A 428 56.68 -24.21 28.66
C ALA A 428 57.30 -23.06 29.46
N ASP A 429 56.54 -22.44 30.38
CA ASP A 429 57.03 -21.37 31.25
C ASP A 429 58.16 -21.86 32.18
N GLN A 430 58.00 -23.04 32.79
CA GLN A 430 59.07 -23.68 33.56
C GLN A 430 60.32 -23.92 32.70
N ASN A 431 60.15 -24.50 31.51
CA ASN A 431 61.28 -24.80 30.63
C ASN A 431 62.01 -23.51 30.22
N GLU A 432 61.30 -22.41 29.96
CA GLU A 432 61.88 -21.11 29.62
C GLU A 432 62.70 -20.54 30.78
N LEU A 433 62.09 -20.43 31.96
CA LEU A 433 62.72 -19.86 33.14
C LEU A 433 63.97 -20.67 33.55
N LEU A 434 63.92 -22.00 33.43
CA LEU A 434 64.96 -22.90 33.94
C LEU A 434 65.94 -23.40 32.88
N ASN A 435 65.80 -22.98 31.62
CA ASN A 435 66.59 -23.53 30.51
C ASN A 435 68.11 -23.44 30.74
N GLY A 436 68.80 -24.57 30.89
CA GLY A 436 70.25 -24.60 31.08
C GLY A 436 70.75 -24.16 32.45
N LEU A 437 69.87 -23.99 33.43
CA LEU A 437 70.23 -23.84 34.83
C LEU A 437 70.33 -25.23 35.49
N GLU A 438 71.33 -25.43 36.34
CA GLU A 438 71.51 -26.67 37.12
C GLU A 438 71.13 -26.39 38.59
N ASP A 439 72.01 -25.68 39.31
CA ASP A 439 71.83 -25.35 40.72
C ASP A 439 72.22 -23.89 41.04
N ALA A 440 71.79 -23.41 42.21
CA ALA A 440 72.24 -22.16 42.80
C ALA A 440 72.39 -22.27 44.31
N ASP A 441 73.42 -21.61 44.87
CA ASP A 441 73.59 -21.39 46.31
C ASP A 441 73.57 -19.89 46.62
N TRP A 442 72.45 -19.40 47.14
CA TRP A 442 72.25 -17.97 47.45
C TRP A 442 72.40 -17.62 48.94
N GLY A 443 72.87 -18.57 49.75
CA GLY A 443 73.03 -18.39 51.21
C GLY A 443 71.71 -18.12 51.96
N GLY A 444 71.77 -18.06 53.29
CA GLY A 444 70.58 -17.79 54.11
C GLY A 444 69.67 -19.01 54.32
N TRP A 445 68.52 -18.81 54.95
CA TRP A 445 67.52 -19.85 55.22
C TRP A 445 66.19 -19.38 54.67
N SER A 446 65.62 -20.13 53.74
CA SER A 446 64.41 -19.72 53.03
C SER A 446 63.14 -20.14 53.76
N SER A 447 62.02 -19.52 53.40
CA SER A 447 60.70 -20.12 53.54
C SER A 447 60.37 -20.95 52.30
N LEU A 448 59.48 -21.92 52.44
CA LEU A 448 58.90 -22.56 51.27
C LEU A 448 57.94 -21.60 50.55
N ILE A 449 57.95 -21.63 49.22
CA ILE A 449 57.00 -20.89 48.38
C ILE A 449 56.08 -21.89 47.72
N LEU A 450 54.90 -22.08 48.29
CA LEU A 450 53.95 -23.11 47.91
C LEU A 450 53.08 -22.62 46.74
N PRO A 451 53.08 -23.31 45.58
CA PRO A 451 52.22 -23.00 44.44
C PRO A 451 50.83 -23.63 44.67
N ILE A 452 49.96 -22.86 45.33
CA ILE A 452 48.62 -23.26 45.78
C ILE A 452 47.50 -22.72 44.90
N GLY A 453 47.80 -22.07 43.77
CA GLY A 453 46.80 -21.58 42.81
C GLY A 453 46.75 -22.39 41.53
N LYS A 454 45.61 -22.36 40.84
CA LYS A 454 45.40 -23.08 39.56
C LYS A 454 46.50 -22.84 38.53
N TRP A 455 46.95 -21.59 38.40
CA TRP A 455 47.96 -21.17 37.42
C TRP A 455 49.38 -21.02 37.99
N SER A 456 49.61 -21.59 39.18
CA SER A 456 50.91 -21.57 39.85
C SER A 456 51.71 -22.85 39.62
N PHE A 457 53.03 -22.75 39.69
CA PHE A 457 53.97 -23.84 39.46
C PHE A 457 55.33 -23.62 40.15
N PRO A 458 56.05 -24.70 40.53
CA PRO A 458 57.35 -24.59 41.19
C PRO A 458 58.47 -24.32 40.20
N LEU A 459 59.53 -23.65 40.65
CA LEU A 459 60.72 -23.33 39.86
C LEU A 459 62.02 -23.86 40.48
N GLY A 460 62.16 -23.76 41.81
CA GLY A 460 63.39 -24.13 42.51
C GLY A 460 63.11 -24.93 43.77
N ARG A 461 63.89 -25.99 43.99
CA ARG A 461 63.73 -26.91 45.13
C ARG A 461 65.00 -26.94 45.94
N ASP A 462 64.89 -27.04 47.25
CA ASP A 462 66.07 -27.16 48.08
C ASP A 462 66.64 -28.59 48.08
N SER A 463 67.82 -28.78 48.71
CA SER A 463 68.43 -30.12 48.90
C SER A 463 67.57 -31.18 49.61
N THR A 464 66.46 -30.79 50.24
CA THR A 464 65.47 -31.70 50.84
C THR A 464 64.23 -31.91 49.99
N ASP A 465 64.29 -31.47 48.73
CA ASP A 465 63.20 -31.53 47.76
C ASP A 465 62.02 -30.60 48.10
N SER A 466 62.25 -29.56 48.92
CA SER A 466 61.20 -28.60 49.31
C SER A 466 61.14 -27.42 48.35
N THR A 467 59.95 -27.00 47.93
CA THR A 467 59.79 -25.90 46.96
C THR A 467 60.07 -24.55 47.62
N VAL A 468 61.12 -23.86 47.16
CA VAL A 468 61.60 -22.57 47.72
C VAL A 468 61.52 -21.41 46.73
N VAL A 469 61.22 -21.70 45.46
CA VAL A 469 60.91 -20.71 44.43
C VAL A 469 59.72 -21.21 43.62
N SER A 470 58.72 -20.36 43.40
CA SER A 470 57.54 -20.66 42.58
C SER A 470 57.09 -19.46 41.76
N ALA A 471 56.31 -19.72 40.72
CA ALA A 471 55.71 -18.72 39.85
C ALA A 471 54.22 -18.93 39.68
N SER A 472 53.52 -17.91 39.20
CA SER A 472 52.09 -17.96 38.91
C SER A 472 51.68 -16.95 37.84
N HIS A 473 50.69 -17.30 37.02
CA HIS A 473 49.92 -16.29 36.27
C HIS A 473 48.78 -15.78 37.16
N VAL A 474 48.62 -14.46 37.24
CA VAL A 474 47.67 -13.80 38.14
C VAL A 474 46.85 -12.79 37.35
N GLY A 475 45.60 -13.13 37.04
CA GLY A 475 44.79 -12.34 36.11
C GLY A 475 45.51 -12.17 34.76
N ARG A 476 45.87 -10.93 34.42
CA ARG A 476 46.66 -10.62 33.22
C ARG A 476 48.17 -10.56 33.45
N GLY A 477 48.59 -10.48 34.71
CA GLY A 477 49.97 -10.37 35.13
C GLY A 477 50.60 -11.69 35.53
N LYS A 478 51.80 -11.59 36.11
CA LYS A 478 52.62 -12.74 36.51
C LYS A 478 53.32 -12.46 37.83
N MET A 479 53.59 -13.51 38.58
CA MET A 479 54.30 -13.42 39.85
C MET A 479 55.40 -14.47 39.96
N ILE A 480 56.54 -14.09 40.56
CA ILE A 480 57.55 -15.02 41.08
C ILE A 480 57.76 -14.75 42.58
N GLY A 481 57.72 -15.81 43.38
CA GLY A 481 58.01 -15.79 44.81
C GLY A 481 59.30 -16.53 45.12
N LEU A 482 60.18 -15.89 45.90
CA LEU A 482 61.42 -16.46 46.42
C LEU A 482 61.36 -16.58 47.95
N GLY A 483 61.88 -17.68 48.48
CA GLY A 483 61.84 -17.97 49.92
C GLY A 483 62.63 -17.03 50.82
N HIS A 484 63.39 -16.08 50.27
CA HIS A 484 64.19 -15.12 51.03
C HIS A 484 64.32 -13.81 50.24
N GLU A 485 64.23 -12.68 50.93
CA GLU A 485 64.30 -11.33 50.33
C GLU A 485 65.65 -11.06 49.68
N SER A 486 66.75 -11.56 50.28
CA SER A 486 68.08 -11.42 49.68
C SER A 486 68.25 -12.23 48.40
N TRP A 487 67.35 -13.16 48.07
CA TRP A 487 67.45 -13.95 46.84
C TRP A 487 66.89 -13.22 45.63
N VAL A 488 66.08 -12.18 45.83
CA VAL A 488 65.42 -11.42 44.77
C VAL A 488 66.42 -10.71 43.86
N THR A 489 67.48 -10.17 44.44
CA THR A 489 68.48 -9.30 43.77
C THR A 489 69.84 -9.99 43.58
N GLN A 490 69.84 -11.32 43.40
CA GLN A 490 71.07 -12.06 43.10
C GLN A 490 71.50 -11.80 41.65
N ASN A 491 72.80 -11.60 41.42
CA ASN A 491 73.39 -11.51 40.08
C ASN A 491 73.55 -12.92 39.47
N HIS A 492 72.43 -13.60 39.27
CA HIS A 492 72.31 -14.94 38.72
C HIS A 492 71.38 -14.93 37.51
N GLU A 493 71.64 -15.80 36.53
CA GLU A 493 70.89 -15.85 35.26
C GLU A 493 69.39 -16.07 35.47
N PHE A 494 69.01 -16.88 36.47
CA PHE A 494 67.61 -17.05 36.89
C PHE A 494 66.92 -15.71 37.20
N ASN A 495 67.57 -14.83 37.95
CA ASN A 495 66.97 -13.58 38.43
C ASN A 495 66.67 -12.63 37.28
N PHE A 496 67.57 -12.51 36.30
CA PHE A 496 67.33 -11.70 35.12
C PHE A 496 66.22 -12.28 34.24
N ARG A 497 66.17 -13.60 34.06
CA ARG A 497 65.05 -14.27 33.35
C ARG A 497 63.72 -14.14 34.10
N ALA A 498 63.75 -14.17 35.42
CA ALA A 498 62.57 -13.95 36.25
C ALA A 498 62.00 -12.54 36.02
N VAL A 499 62.86 -11.52 35.96
CA VAL A 499 62.49 -10.15 35.60
C VAL A 499 61.91 -10.12 34.19
N GLU A 500 62.59 -10.66 33.19
CA GLU A 500 62.10 -10.65 31.80
C GLU A 500 60.75 -11.38 31.65
N TRP A 501 60.55 -12.53 32.30
CA TRP A 501 59.30 -13.28 32.22
C TRP A 501 58.13 -12.57 32.91
N VAL A 502 58.38 -11.94 34.07
CA VAL A 502 57.36 -11.24 34.87
C VAL A 502 57.04 -9.86 34.31
N CYS A 503 58.07 -9.11 33.91
CA CYS A 503 57.98 -7.70 33.53
C CYS A 503 57.85 -7.50 32.02
N GLY A 504 58.38 -8.43 31.22
CA GLY A 504 58.53 -8.30 29.77
C GLY A 504 59.89 -7.71 29.36
N GLU A 505 60.21 -7.85 28.07
CA GLU A 505 61.37 -7.22 27.43
C GLU A 505 61.26 -5.69 27.48
N ASP A 506 62.38 -4.98 27.65
CA ASP A 506 62.45 -3.49 27.68
C ASP A 506 61.49 -2.82 28.71
N ALA A 507 61.07 -3.55 29.75
CA ALA A 507 60.09 -3.10 30.74
C ALA A 507 60.55 -1.94 31.65
N ASN A 508 59.57 -1.24 32.24
CA ASN A 508 59.72 -0.33 33.36
C ASN A 508 59.67 -1.12 34.68
N VAL A 509 60.81 -1.32 35.31
CA VAL A 509 60.96 -2.11 36.53
C VAL A 509 60.99 -1.19 37.75
N GLY A 510 60.07 -1.40 38.68
CA GLY A 510 60.05 -0.72 39.98
C GLY A 510 60.83 -1.49 41.04
N LEU A 511 61.71 -0.80 41.76
CA LEU A 511 62.35 -1.31 42.98
C LEU A 511 61.65 -0.71 44.20
N ALA A 512 61.10 -1.57 45.05
CA ALA A 512 60.24 -1.15 46.15
C ALA A 512 60.97 -0.28 47.19
N TYR A 513 60.26 0.73 47.69
CA TYR A 513 60.77 1.63 48.72
C TYR A 513 61.08 0.88 50.02
N GLY A 514 62.31 1.01 50.51
CA GLY A 514 62.71 0.45 51.80
C GLY A 514 63.10 -1.03 51.77
N ALA A 515 62.96 -1.72 50.63
CA ALA A 515 63.32 -3.14 50.47
C ALA A 515 64.83 -3.37 50.31
N GLY A 516 65.62 -2.31 50.08
CA GLY A 516 67.09 -2.41 49.97
C GLY A 516 67.59 -2.92 48.60
N PHE A 517 66.73 -2.92 47.59
CA PHE A 517 67.05 -3.44 46.25
C PHE A 517 67.69 -2.41 45.31
N ASP A 518 67.79 -1.13 45.70
CA ASP A 518 68.34 -0.03 44.87
C ASP A 518 69.73 -0.34 44.26
N HIS A 519 70.49 -1.23 44.89
CA HIS A 519 71.81 -1.64 44.39
C HIS A 519 71.76 -2.42 43.07
N TRP A 520 70.59 -2.88 42.63
CA TRP A 520 70.37 -3.66 41.41
C TRP A 520 69.99 -2.80 40.19
N GLU A 521 69.96 -1.48 40.35
CA GLU A 521 69.59 -0.51 39.30
C GLU A 521 70.49 -0.62 38.06
N ASP A 522 71.80 -0.71 38.26
CA ASP A 522 72.77 -0.71 37.17
C ASP A 522 72.73 -2.03 36.38
N GLU A 523 72.51 -3.16 37.06
CA GLU A 523 72.36 -4.47 36.44
C GLU A 523 71.09 -4.55 35.58
N LEU A 524 69.94 -4.14 36.10
CA LEU A 524 68.68 -4.15 35.34
C LEU A 524 68.72 -3.24 34.11
N ARG A 525 69.39 -2.08 34.22
CA ARG A 525 69.63 -1.20 33.07
C ARG A 525 70.57 -1.81 32.04
N ALA A 526 71.54 -2.62 32.48
CA ALA A 526 72.44 -3.34 31.58
C ALA A 526 71.69 -4.41 30.78
N GLU A 527 70.64 -5.02 31.35
CA GLU A 527 69.71 -5.94 30.68
C GLU A 527 68.67 -5.22 29.80
N GLY A 528 68.67 -3.88 29.74
CA GLY A 528 67.83 -3.09 28.83
C GLY A 528 66.59 -2.46 29.45
N HIS A 529 66.33 -2.69 30.74
CA HIS A 529 65.13 -2.17 31.43
C HIS A 529 65.28 -0.72 31.88
N SER A 530 64.13 -0.03 32.01
CA SER A 530 64.04 1.27 32.67
C SER A 530 63.75 1.06 34.15
N VAL A 531 64.59 1.58 35.05
CA VAL A 531 64.47 1.33 36.50
C VAL A 531 63.96 2.55 37.25
N TYR A 532 62.92 2.34 38.08
CA TYR A 532 62.33 3.32 38.97
C TYR A 532 62.61 2.91 40.42
N LEU A 533 63.28 3.78 41.18
CA LEU A 533 63.63 3.53 42.57
C LEU A 533 62.53 4.01 43.51
N SER A 534 62.48 3.41 44.70
CA SER A 534 61.58 3.85 45.78
C SER A 534 60.10 3.85 45.38
N VAL A 535 59.68 2.83 44.63
CA VAL A 535 58.28 2.65 44.21
C VAL A 535 57.47 2.12 45.39
N THR A 536 56.23 2.60 45.53
CA THR A 536 55.29 2.18 46.58
C THR A 536 54.01 1.63 45.94
N PRO A 537 53.33 0.66 46.56
CA PRO A 537 52.08 0.11 46.03
C PRO A 537 50.98 1.16 45.77
N ASP A 538 50.99 2.28 46.49
CA ASP A 538 50.11 3.44 46.26
C ASP A 538 50.16 4.03 44.83
N ASP A 539 51.26 3.87 44.09
CA ASP A 539 51.40 4.33 42.70
C ASP A 539 52.29 3.40 41.87
N LEU A 540 51.66 2.47 41.18
CA LEU A 540 52.30 1.51 40.27
C LEU A 540 52.08 1.89 38.79
N SER A 541 51.54 3.08 38.51
CA SER A 541 51.11 3.46 37.15
C SER A 541 52.25 3.65 36.13
N GLN A 542 53.50 3.75 36.62
CA GLN A 542 54.69 4.00 35.81
C GLN A 542 55.56 2.76 35.59
N VAL A 543 55.19 1.63 36.19
CA VAL A 543 55.98 0.40 36.16
C VAL A 543 55.17 -0.73 35.55
N ASP A 544 55.83 -1.58 34.78
CA ASP A 544 55.27 -2.80 34.23
C ASP A 544 55.37 -3.94 35.26
N CYS A 545 56.34 -3.85 36.18
CA CYS A 545 56.44 -4.76 37.32
C CYS A 545 57.09 -4.11 38.56
N LEU A 546 56.86 -4.73 39.72
CA LEU A 546 57.46 -4.35 40.99
C LEU A 546 58.32 -5.50 41.54
N ILE A 547 59.51 -5.15 42.02
CA ILE A 547 60.43 -6.03 42.74
C ILE A 547 60.42 -5.62 44.21
N ASP A 548 59.97 -6.53 45.06
CA ASP A 548 59.58 -6.22 46.44
C ASP A 548 59.86 -7.38 47.42
N GLU A 549 59.54 -7.18 48.70
CA GLU A 549 59.65 -8.17 49.76
C GLU A 549 58.29 -8.52 50.37
N PHE A 550 58.11 -9.76 50.84
CA PHE A 550 56.82 -10.27 51.32
C PHE A 550 56.35 -9.71 52.69
N TRP A 551 57.14 -8.92 53.41
CA TRP A 551 56.84 -8.59 54.81
C TRP A 551 56.88 -7.10 55.18
N ASN A 552 57.74 -6.28 54.59
CA ASN A 552 58.06 -4.99 55.18
C ASN A 552 57.12 -3.87 54.72
N GLY A 553 56.35 -3.32 55.65
CA GLY A 553 55.65 -2.04 55.47
C GLY A 553 54.26 -2.12 54.83
N HIS A 554 53.91 -3.23 54.18
CA HIS A 554 52.62 -3.38 53.49
C HIS A 554 51.44 -3.48 54.45
N ASP A 555 50.49 -2.57 54.32
CA ASP A 555 49.18 -2.66 54.96
C ASP A 555 48.12 -3.31 54.04
N ASP A 556 46.86 -3.32 54.46
CA ASP A 556 45.80 -3.96 53.67
C ASP A 556 45.50 -3.20 52.35
N ASP A 557 45.72 -1.88 52.32
CA ASP A 557 45.52 -1.07 51.12
C ASP A 557 46.64 -1.33 50.10
N ASP A 558 47.89 -1.46 50.57
CA ASP A 558 49.03 -1.87 49.74
C ASP A 558 48.79 -3.25 49.08
N ASN A 559 48.30 -4.21 49.86
CA ASN A 559 47.99 -5.56 49.36
C ASN A 559 46.92 -5.52 48.27
N LEU A 560 45.85 -4.74 48.47
CA LEU A 560 44.81 -4.56 47.45
C LEU A 560 45.36 -3.89 46.18
N ALA A 561 46.26 -2.92 46.31
CA ALA A 561 46.89 -2.27 45.17
C ALA A 561 47.75 -3.26 44.35
N LEU A 562 48.53 -4.11 45.02
CA LEU A 562 49.33 -5.16 44.37
C LEU A 562 48.44 -6.20 43.67
N GLU A 563 47.33 -6.60 44.27
CA GLU A 563 46.37 -7.52 43.62
C GLU A 563 45.78 -6.91 42.35
N GLN A 564 45.32 -5.65 42.41
CA GLN A 564 44.78 -4.98 41.23
C GLN A 564 45.84 -4.83 40.14
N PHE A 565 47.07 -4.44 40.53
CA PHE A 565 48.18 -4.32 39.60
C PHE A 565 48.44 -5.62 38.84
N LEU A 566 48.50 -6.76 39.54
CA LEU A 566 48.63 -8.09 38.92
C LEU A 566 47.44 -8.41 38.01
N LEU A 567 46.20 -8.21 38.50
CA LEU A 567 44.99 -8.51 37.73
C LEU A 567 44.92 -7.73 36.41
N GLU A 568 45.41 -6.49 36.39
CA GLU A 568 45.41 -5.61 35.23
C GLU A 568 46.56 -5.87 34.24
N GLY A 569 47.59 -6.63 34.64
CA GLY A 569 48.71 -7.01 33.75
C GLY A 569 50.10 -6.76 34.32
N GLY A 570 50.20 -6.13 35.49
CA GLY A 570 51.46 -5.86 36.15
C GLY A 570 52.18 -7.13 36.62
N GLY A 571 53.50 -7.07 36.73
CA GLY A 571 54.34 -8.14 37.22
C GLY A 571 54.77 -7.96 38.67
N LEU A 572 54.94 -9.04 39.44
CA LEU A 572 55.42 -8.96 40.82
C LEU A 572 56.51 -10.00 41.10
N ILE A 573 57.67 -9.57 41.59
CA ILE A 573 58.72 -10.46 42.09
C ILE A 573 58.91 -10.15 43.56
N MET A 574 58.68 -11.16 44.41
CA MET A 574 58.77 -10.98 45.86
C MET A 574 59.66 -12.00 46.53
N GLY A 575 60.42 -11.57 47.52
CA GLY A 575 61.19 -12.45 48.39
C GLY A 575 60.89 -12.24 49.86
N GLY A 576 60.97 -13.30 50.65
CA GLY A 576 60.76 -13.15 52.10
C GLY A 576 60.59 -14.45 52.83
N HIS A 577 60.92 -14.38 54.12
CA HIS A 577 61.12 -15.53 54.98
C HIS A 577 60.13 -15.55 56.15
N ALA A 578 58.89 -15.99 55.87
CA ALA A 578 57.80 -16.11 56.85
C ALA A 578 58.12 -17.04 58.04
N TRP A 579 59.07 -17.97 57.89
CA TRP A 579 59.51 -18.83 58.99
C TRP A 579 60.12 -18.03 60.14
N TYR A 580 60.94 -17.02 59.84
CA TYR A 580 61.55 -16.17 60.86
C TYR A 580 60.50 -15.26 61.49
N TRP A 581 59.59 -14.76 60.65
CA TRP A 581 58.47 -13.95 61.08
C TRP A 581 57.58 -14.65 62.13
N SER A 582 57.37 -15.96 61.93
CA SER A 582 56.58 -16.82 62.82
C SER A 582 57.15 -16.96 64.24
N TYR A 583 58.40 -16.59 64.49
CA TYR A 583 58.93 -16.58 65.87
C TYR A 583 58.29 -15.52 66.76
N SER A 584 57.84 -14.41 66.17
CA SER A 584 57.26 -13.29 66.91
C SER A 584 55.76 -13.14 66.69
N ASN A 585 55.18 -13.93 65.80
CA ASN A 585 53.79 -13.78 65.35
C ASN A 585 53.16 -15.15 65.12
N SER A 586 51.84 -15.22 65.12
CA SER A 586 51.08 -16.44 64.92
C SER A 586 50.21 -16.35 63.66
N ASP A 587 49.79 -17.52 63.17
CA ASP A 587 48.84 -17.61 62.06
C ASP A 587 49.38 -16.97 60.76
N VAL A 588 50.55 -17.45 60.36
CA VAL A 588 51.26 -17.09 59.12
C VAL A 588 50.38 -17.14 57.88
N PRO A 589 49.48 -18.12 57.69
CA PRO A 589 48.61 -18.15 56.52
C PRO A 589 47.72 -16.91 56.34
N HIS A 590 47.33 -16.23 57.43
CA HIS A 590 46.42 -15.09 57.36
C HIS A 590 47.09 -13.75 57.67
N ASN A 591 48.12 -13.75 58.54
CA ASN A 591 48.67 -12.51 59.09
C ASN A 591 50.02 -12.11 58.48
N TYR A 592 50.69 -13.00 57.74
CA TYR A 592 51.88 -12.62 56.98
C TYR A 592 51.44 -11.79 55.76
N PRO A 593 51.93 -10.54 55.55
CA PRO A 593 51.52 -9.65 54.47
C PRO A 593 51.55 -10.32 53.10
N GLY A 594 52.63 -11.02 52.75
CA GLY A 594 52.72 -11.78 51.50
C GLY A 594 51.65 -12.86 51.33
N ASN A 595 51.08 -13.38 52.42
CA ASN A 595 50.00 -14.36 52.36
C ASN A 595 48.61 -13.72 52.25
N LYS A 596 48.46 -12.42 52.54
CA LYS A 596 47.18 -11.70 52.38
C LYS A 596 46.73 -11.65 50.92
N ILE A 597 47.67 -11.70 49.98
CA ILE A 597 47.39 -11.76 48.53
C ILE A 597 47.48 -13.17 47.94
N SER A 598 47.83 -14.19 48.74
CA SER A 598 48.10 -15.55 48.26
C SER A 598 46.89 -16.23 47.60
N GLN A 599 45.68 -15.85 47.99
CA GLN A 599 44.45 -16.38 47.37
C GLN A 599 44.34 -15.92 45.90
N THR A 600 44.74 -14.68 45.63
CA THR A 600 44.75 -14.09 44.30
C THR A 600 45.97 -14.55 43.51
N THR A 601 47.15 -14.50 44.13
CA THR A 601 48.41 -14.81 43.44
C THR A 601 48.66 -16.30 43.26
N GLY A 602 48.04 -17.14 44.09
CA GLY A 602 48.29 -18.57 44.12
C GLY A 602 49.62 -18.98 44.73
N LEU A 603 50.39 -18.04 45.32
CA LEU A 603 51.66 -18.32 45.96
C LEU A 603 51.55 -18.05 47.47
N MET A 604 51.82 -19.07 48.28
CA MET A 604 51.79 -18.98 49.74
C MET A 604 53.19 -19.16 50.33
N VAL A 605 53.59 -18.27 51.22
CA VAL A 605 54.87 -18.30 51.92
C VAL A 605 54.73 -19.06 53.24
N SER A 606 55.47 -20.15 53.37
CA SER A 606 55.36 -21.06 54.51
C SER A 606 56.17 -20.61 55.73
N SER A 607 55.66 -20.92 56.92
CA SER A 607 56.38 -20.83 58.18
C SER A 607 57.43 -21.93 58.35
N TYR A 608 57.41 -22.95 57.49
CA TYR A 608 58.46 -23.96 57.42
C TYR A 608 59.68 -23.41 56.67
N TRP A 609 60.86 -23.70 57.21
CA TRP A 609 62.12 -23.24 56.64
C TRP A 609 62.66 -24.26 55.61
N GLY A 610 63.34 -23.75 54.59
CA GLY A 610 64.07 -24.49 53.56
C GLY A 610 65.56 -24.13 53.56
N TYR A 611 66.32 -24.89 52.78
CA TYR A 611 67.75 -24.69 52.58
C TYR A 611 68.07 -23.79 51.38
N ASN A 612 69.32 -23.33 51.32
CA ASN A 612 69.84 -22.39 50.32
C ASN A 612 70.46 -23.03 49.08
N ASP A 613 70.61 -24.35 49.07
CA ASP A 613 71.08 -25.12 47.92
C ASP A 613 69.88 -25.47 47.04
N ILE A 614 69.73 -24.76 45.92
CA ILE A 614 68.56 -24.75 45.05
C ILE A 614 68.86 -25.56 43.78
N ASP A 615 68.06 -26.57 43.53
CA ASP A 615 68.00 -27.37 42.32
C ASP A 615 66.89 -26.83 41.39
N PHE A 616 67.26 -26.49 40.15
CA PHE A 616 66.34 -26.03 39.11
C PHE A 616 65.81 -27.16 38.21
N ASP A 617 66.07 -28.43 38.56
CA ASP A 617 65.45 -29.55 37.87
C ASP A 617 63.93 -29.51 38.04
N ILE A 618 63.22 -29.54 36.90
CA ILE A 618 61.76 -29.50 36.91
C ILE A 618 61.23 -30.80 37.49
N PRO A 619 60.52 -30.76 38.63
CA PRO A 619 60.07 -31.97 39.29
C PRO A 619 59.03 -32.72 38.47
N ASP A 620 58.85 -34.01 38.81
CA ASP A 620 57.70 -34.76 38.32
C ASP A 620 56.40 -34.05 38.75
N ARG A 621 55.39 -34.10 37.88
CA ARG A 621 54.09 -33.44 38.10
C ARG A 621 53.41 -33.79 39.43
N TYR A 622 53.70 -34.95 40.01
CA TYR A 622 53.12 -35.40 41.28
C TYR A 622 53.85 -34.87 42.52
N HIS A 623 55.02 -34.25 42.36
CA HIS A 623 55.82 -33.76 43.49
C HIS A 623 55.29 -32.44 44.04
N THR A 624 54.88 -31.54 43.15
CA THR A 624 54.28 -30.24 43.48
C THR A 624 53.10 -30.31 44.46
N PRO A 625 52.06 -31.15 44.24
CA PRO A 625 50.96 -31.27 45.20
C PRO A 625 51.41 -31.85 46.52
N HIS A 626 52.34 -32.80 46.52
CA HIS A 626 52.83 -33.42 47.74
C HIS A 626 53.46 -32.36 48.67
N ASN A 627 54.35 -31.53 48.12
CA ASN A 627 55.02 -30.47 48.87
C ASN A 627 54.06 -29.38 49.32
N ALA A 628 53.13 -28.96 48.44
CA ALA A 628 52.12 -27.97 48.79
C ALA A 628 51.24 -28.47 49.96
N ILE A 629 50.79 -29.73 49.93
CA ILE A 629 50.00 -30.33 51.03
C ILE A 629 50.81 -30.40 52.33
N GLN A 630 52.08 -30.82 52.28
CA GLN A 630 52.94 -30.91 53.46
C GLN A 630 53.22 -29.53 54.07
N GLY A 631 53.47 -28.53 53.22
CA GLY A 631 53.65 -27.14 53.64
C GLY A 631 52.39 -26.57 54.29
N ILE A 632 51.24 -26.73 53.63
CA ILE A 632 49.93 -26.32 54.18
C ILE A 632 49.68 -26.99 55.53
N TYR A 633 50.01 -28.27 55.69
CA TYR A 633 49.86 -28.96 56.97
C TYR A 633 50.77 -28.39 58.07
N SER A 634 51.98 -28.00 57.70
CA SER A 634 53.00 -27.46 58.60
C SER A 634 52.67 -26.04 59.08
N ASP A 635 51.93 -25.26 58.29
CA ASP A 635 51.57 -23.87 58.60
C ASP A 635 50.33 -23.71 59.48
N ARG A 636 49.83 -24.81 60.04
CA ARG A 636 48.58 -24.81 60.80
C ARG A 636 48.79 -24.45 62.25
N VAL A 637 47.92 -23.55 62.71
CA VAL A 637 47.85 -23.15 64.11
C VAL A 637 47.59 -24.37 64.99
N GLU A 638 48.46 -24.58 65.98
CA GLU A 638 48.38 -25.66 66.98
C GLU A 638 48.48 -27.11 66.45
N ARG A 639 48.89 -27.33 65.18
CA ARG A 639 48.97 -28.67 64.56
C ARG A 639 47.64 -29.44 64.59
N ILE A 640 46.51 -28.74 64.60
CA ILE A 640 45.18 -29.34 64.40
C ILE A 640 45.21 -30.08 63.04
N GLU A 641 44.47 -31.16 62.81
CA GLU A 641 44.33 -31.87 61.51
C GLU A 641 43.23 -31.24 60.65
N LEU A 642 43.34 -31.26 59.30
CA LEU A 642 42.41 -30.54 58.43
C LEU A 642 41.11 -31.32 58.53
N SER A 643 40.00 -30.64 58.75
CA SER A 643 38.71 -31.30 58.51
C SER A 643 38.68 -31.78 57.05
N ALA A 644 37.90 -32.81 56.77
CA ALA A 644 37.79 -33.34 55.40
C ALA A 644 37.36 -32.25 54.39
N GLU A 645 36.62 -31.24 54.85
CA GLU A 645 36.17 -30.10 54.06
C GLU A 645 37.30 -29.10 53.80
N GLU A 646 38.10 -28.74 54.81
CA GLU A 646 39.27 -27.87 54.64
C GLU A 646 40.38 -28.55 53.82
N ALA A 647 40.58 -29.86 54.00
CA ALA A 647 41.50 -30.64 53.18
C ALA A 647 41.07 -30.68 51.72
N ALA A 648 39.76 -30.79 51.45
CA ALA A 648 39.23 -30.75 50.09
C ALA A 648 39.41 -29.37 49.45
N ILE A 649 39.23 -28.28 50.22
CA ILE A 649 39.48 -26.91 49.75
C ILE A 649 40.96 -26.71 49.43
N ALA A 650 41.86 -27.07 50.35
CA ALA A 650 43.31 -26.99 50.14
C ALA A 650 43.74 -27.83 48.92
N TYR A 651 43.17 -29.02 48.76
CA TYR A 651 43.41 -29.88 47.61
C TYR A 651 42.91 -29.27 46.30
N SER A 652 41.75 -28.59 46.31
CA SER A 652 41.20 -27.91 45.14
C SER A 652 41.90 -26.61 44.76
N ALA A 653 42.64 -26.00 45.71
CA ALA A 653 43.41 -24.79 45.46
C ALA A 653 44.71 -25.12 44.70
N ILE A 654 45.39 -26.20 45.11
CA ILE A 654 46.66 -26.64 44.51
C ILE A 654 46.49 -26.82 43.00
N SER A 655 47.40 -26.19 42.23
CA SER A 655 47.55 -26.23 40.77
C SER A 655 47.00 -27.49 40.08
N ASP A 656 46.31 -27.36 38.94
CA ASP A 656 45.74 -28.49 38.17
C ASP A 656 46.80 -29.42 37.53
N CYS A 657 48.09 -29.23 37.78
CA CYS A 657 49.11 -30.27 37.55
C CYS A 657 48.90 -31.51 38.44
N THR A 658 47.84 -31.51 39.26
CA THR A 658 47.65 -32.41 40.39
C THR A 658 46.33 -33.19 40.33
N VAL A 659 45.56 -33.06 39.25
CA VAL A 659 44.31 -33.79 39.04
C VAL A 659 44.57 -35.31 38.99
N MET A 660 44.21 -36.02 40.06
CA MET A 660 43.99 -37.46 40.04
C MET A 660 42.53 -37.76 39.78
N VAL A 661 42.27 -38.67 38.84
CA VAL A 661 41.03 -39.45 38.75
C VAL A 661 41.09 -40.59 39.75
#